data_AF-A0A7K1G969-F1
#
_entry.id   AF-A0A7K1G969-F1
#
_cell.length_a   1.000
_cell.length_b   1.000
_cell.length_c   1.000
_cell.angle_alpha   90.00
_cell.angle_beta   90.00
_cell.angle_gamma   90.00
#
_symmetry.space_group_name_H-M   'P 1'
#
loop_
_entity.id
_entity.type
_entity.pdbx_description
1 polymer ?
#
loop_
_entity_poly.entity_id
_entity_poly.type
_entity_poly.pdbx_seq_one_letter_code
_entity_poly.pdbx_strand_id
1 'polypeptide(L)'
;MEPKIYPTIMKIFSSLLLILSFQVSFACGWGVSPEASRLVLFRAQRDGFFKLTPFYYSADYYYSTNYYYSTYTVSGVDQELNCLEWKKKLGNTIDPKDVHVILYETDSEQFETVFETKSLNKVFKKNTFIEALLLPKNKAFLNYILFAKKLEYNSNTDIKWESWDKVGYDSQDHKQADLEDFEKKIKSAKDAFLKQRYAFLILRYSFYAQDKAEVIRLYDTYFAENKNTILEPWALYYKALCIDDLVLQNYLLSKVFAACEEKSFAVLQHYNWKLTEGTLALAQNDEERSIILSIESFRNPAPDLKTIEEVYKLSPNSINLSFLIGREINKLEDWIFTPQYSNHGSPSVVFEGTDWYGDYANAIEENRKKDILQLRELEYFLISIREQTSGEQKDYITSAIAQLCFMDDQIDLGKKYTDMISDKANASIQMQKNIQLALVSLKQDDMKDEEVQNQLFKYFDSVENLVENDNGLFKNLYSLYRIASADFFKKGDQVTAGLLMMKSDQKNEGEYSVYNNPNFYSSIGYFDRNATVEDVDRLIALQQKEDKTPFEKYICSGTMAPDINYYKDLKGTIAFRNNNLELAYETFSSMPKDFWKKNYAFTDYLNENPFTPKILQKDKERKFDYRFNKAEFIAKLIELKKQNTASSNLQLAHAYFNVSYLGNSWMMVAYDWTSGESYTDYVYGDNSENEKKYQKGNYYNLTMAKIYYEKALKMSKNNNEKALASLMIFECNYYNHYANVVSTEEEEKNPFKAGKELVNFYSVYKTTPTFKKYNCPLLQAFIN
;
A
#
# COMPACT_ATOMS: atom_id res chain seq x y z
N MET A 1 66.12 2.11 -15.50
CA MET A 1 65.35 3.34 -15.18
C MET A 1 64.21 2.92 -14.28
N GLU A 2 64.40 3.05 -12.97
CA GLU A 2 63.35 2.80 -11.98
C GLU A 2 62.34 3.95 -11.98
N PRO A 3 61.03 3.68 -11.89
CA PRO A 3 60.05 4.73 -11.74
C PRO A 3 60.14 5.32 -10.32
N LYS A 4 60.46 6.61 -10.22
CA LYS A 4 60.39 7.37 -8.97
C LYS A 4 58.94 7.45 -8.52
N ILE A 5 58.59 6.71 -7.47
CA ILE A 5 57.31 6.83 -6.78
C ILE A 5 57.41 8.04 -5.83
N TYR A 6 56.59 9.07 -6.05
CA TYR A 6 56.54 10.26 -5.21
C TYR A 6 55.58 10.01 -4.02
N PRO A 7 56.08 9.97 -2.76
CA PRO A 7 55.27 9.65 -1.57
C PRO A 7 54.13 10.64 -1.32
N THR A 8 54.29 11.88 -1.78
CA THR A 8 53.30 12.95 -1.62
C THR A 8 52.07 12.72 -2.50
N ILE A 9 52.24 12.12 -3.69
CA ILE A 9 51.12 11.81 -4.59
C ILE A 9 50.30 10.65 -4.01
N MET A 10 50.93 9.64 -3.40
CA MET A 10 50.23 8.53 -2.73
C MET A 10 49.44 8.96 -1.50
N LYS A 11 49.93 9.95 -0.71
CA LYS A 11 49.18 10.49 0.44
C LYS A 11 47.96 11.29 -0.01
N ILE A 12 48.08 12.09 -1.06
CA ILE A 12 46.94 12.85 -1.61
C ILE A 12 45.92 11.89 -2.25
N PHE A 13 46.36 10.86 -2.97
CA PHE A 13 45.46 9.83 -3.51
C PHE A 13 44.77 8.99 -2.43
N SER A 14 45.46 8.66 -1.32
CA SER A 14 44.87 7.92 -0.20
C SER A 14 43.84 8.74 0.57
N SER A 15 44.07 10.05 0.73
CA SER A 15 43.10 10.98 1.32
C SER A 15 41.89 11.21 0.41
N LEU A 16 42.09 11.31 -0.90
CA LEU A 16 41.00 11.42 -1.89
C LEU A 16 40.19 10.13 -1.97
N LEU A 17 40.83 8.96 -1.90
CA LEU A 17 40.14 7.66 -1.84
C LEU A 17 39.34 7.51 -0.55
N LEU A 18 39.80 8.02 0.60
CA LEU A 18 39.05 8.01 1.85
C LEU A 18 37.83 8.95 1.82
N ILE A 19 37.96 10.12 1.17
CA ILE A 19 36.86 11.07 1.00
C ILE A 19 35.84 10.55 -0.04
N LEU A 20 36.29 9.84 -1.07
CA LEU A 20 35.42 9.21 -2.08
C LEU A 20 34.83 7.86 -1.65
N SER A 21 35.32 7.25 -0.56
CA SER A 21 34.77 6.01 0.01
C SER A 21 33.79 6.25 1.17
N PHE A 22 33.58 7.51 1.58
CA PHE A 22 32.33 7.93 2.22
C PHE A 22 31.23 8.05 1.15
N GLN A 23 30.88 6.92 0.54
CA GLN A 23 29.50 6.79 0.07
C GLN A 23 28.68 6.69 1.35
N VAL A 24 28.05 7.81 1.73
CA VAL A 24 26.87 7.79 2.59
C VAL A 24 25.90 6.91 1.83
N SER A 25 25.90 5.62 2.15
CA SER A 25 24.81 4.76 1.81
C SER A 25 23.66 5.36 2.59
N PHE A 26 22.85 6.18 1.92
CA PHE A 26 21.47 6.35 2.34
C PHE A 26 20.92 4.94 2.28
N ALA A 27 20.93 4.27 3.44
CA ALA A 27 20.11 3.09 3.61
C ALA A 27 18.75 3.52 3.09
N CYS A 28 18.25 2.81 2.07
CA CYS A 28 16.90 3.03 1.62
C CYS A 28 16.03 2.77 2.84
N GLY A 29 15.55 3.85 3.46
CA GLY A 29 14.54 3.77 4.51
C GLY A 29 13.39 2.98 3.92
N TRP A 30 12.86 2.06 4.70
CA TRP A 30 11.68 1.35 4.28
C TRP A 30 10.54 2.38 4.19
N GLY A 31 9.86 2.45 3.04
CA GLY A 31 8.76 3.36 2.79
C GLY A 31 7.69 2.66 1.96
N VAL A 32 6.42 2.85 2.32
CA VAL A 32 5.29 2.34 1.56
C VAL A 32 4.91 3.33 0.49
N SER A 33 4.41 2.86 -0.66
CA SER A 33 3.88 3.79 -1.66
C SER A 33 2.72 4.59 -1.05
N PRO A 34 2.55 5.85 -1.43
CA PRO A 34 1.41 6.64 -0.98
C PRO A 34 0.09 5.94 -1.27
N GLU A 35 -0.02 5.26 -2.42
CA GLU A 35 -1.21 4.48 -2.77
C GLU A 35 -1.47 3.36 -1.78
N ALA A 36 -0.46 2.58 -1.39
CA ALA A 36 -0.65 1.50 -0.44
C ALA A 36 -1.14 2.03 0.92
N SER A 37 -0.75 3.21 1.38
CA SER A 37 -1.29 3.81 2.61
C SER A 37 -2.67 4.48 2.49
N ARG A 38 -3.17 4.73 1.27
CA ARG A 38 -4.41 5.48 1.01
C ARG A 38 -5.65 4.76 1.52
N LEU A 39 -6.62 5.48 2.09
CA LEU A 39 -7.93 4.91 2.39
C LEU A 39 -8.89 5.11 1.21
N VAL A 40 -9.61 4.04 0.85
CA VAL A 40 -10.62 3.99 -0.23
C VAL A 40 -11.75 3.08 0.22
N LEU A 41 -12.86 3.67 0.67
CA LEU A 41 -14.00 2.92 1.18
C LEU A 41 -15.19 2.94 0.20
N PHE A 42 -15.27 3.94 -0.67
CA PHE A 42 -16.28 4.01 -1.72
C PHE A 42 -15.81 3.30 -2.99
N ARG A 43 -16.45 2.17 -3.32
CA ARG A 43 -16.18 1.36 -4.52
C ARG A 43 -17.47 0.90 -5.21
N ALA A 44 -18.60 1.57 -4.97
CA ALA A 44 -19.81 1.34 -5.75
C ALA A 44 -19.53 1.59 -7.24
N GLN A 45 -20.02 0.71 -8.09
CA GLN A 45 -19.87 0.77 -9.54
C GLN A 45 -21.22 0.58 -10.22
N ARG A 46 -21.38 1.21 -11.38
CA ARG A 46 -22.49 0.97 -12.29
C ARG A 46 -22.04 0.09 -13.45
N ASP A 47 -23.00 -0.56 -14.10
CA ASP A 47 -22.73 -1.29 -15.34
C ASP A 47 -22.06 -0.38 -16.39
N GLY A 48 -20.90 -0.79 -16.90
CA GLY A 48 -20.07 -0.01 -17.84
C GLY A 48 -18.88 0.74 -17.23
N PHE A 49 -18.66 0.67 -15.90
CA PHE A 49 -17.48 1.27 -15.25
C PHE A 49 -16.15 0.65 -15.68
N PHE A 50 -16.16 -0.58 -16.19
CA PHE A 50 -14.95 -1.33 -16.51
C PHE A 50 -14.00 -0.57 -17.45
N LYS A 51 -14.55 0.05 -18.50
CA LYS A 51 -13.84 0.94 -19.43
C LYS A 51 -13.08 2.09 -18.76
N LEU A 52 -13.61 2.56 -17.62
CA LEU A 52 -13.11 3.73 -16.89
C LEU A 52 -12.12 3.36 -15.79
N THR A 53 -11.91 2.07 -15.51
CA THR A 53 -10.99 1.58 -14.46
C THR A 53 -9.56 2.16 -14.52
N PRO A 54 -8.94 2.43 -15.69
CA PRO A 54 -7.61 3.06 -15.72
C PRO A 54 -7.59 4.49 -15.16
N PHE A 55 -8.76 5.08 -15.00
CA PHE A 55 -8.97 6.44 -14.53
C PHE A 55 -9.53 6.47 -13.12
N TYR A 56 -9.36 5.43 -12.29
CA TYR A 56 -9.64 5.59 -10.86
C TYR A 56 -8.72 6.64 -10.24
N TYR A 57 -9.19 7.28 -9.17
CA TYR A 57 -8.32 8.12 -8.37
C TYR A 57 -7.31 7.23 -7.62
N SER A 58 -6.03 7.54 -7.74
CA SER A 58 -4.90 6.78 -7.20
C SER A 58 -3.75 7.74 -6.91
N ALA A 59 -2.93 7.41 -5.92
CA ALA A 59 -1.72 8.13 -5.56
C ALA A 59 -0.47 7.59 -6.26
N ASP A 60 -0.57 6.46 -6.97
CA ASP A 60 0.46 5.99 -7.90
C ASP A 60 0.24 6.62 -9.29
N TYR A 61 1.23 6.48 -10.18
CA TYR A 61 1.02 6.76 -11.61
C TYR A 61 -0.14 5.90 -12.12
N TYR A 62 -1.01 6.48 -12.96
CA TYR A 62 -2.23 5.88 -13.55
C TYR A 62 -2.33 4.36 -13.37
N TYR A 63 -3.43 3.89 -12.77
CA TYR A 63 -3.70 2.48 -12.45
C TYR A 63 -3.00 1.55 -13.44
N SER A 64 -1.87 0.98 -13.01
CA SER A 64 -0.92 0.36 -13.91
C SER A 64 -1.60 -0.79 -14.67
N THR A 65 -1.68 -0.68 -15.99
CA THR A 65 -1.97 -1.81 -16.89
C THR A 65 -0.74 -2.72 -17.06
N ASN A 66 0.30 -2.55 -16.22
CA ASN A 66 1.59 -3.19 -16.39
C ASN A 66 1.58 -4.61 -15.78
N TYR A 67 1.80 -5.57 -16.68
CA TYR A 67 1.73 -7.02 -16.50
C TYR A 67 2.51 -7.61 -15.31
N TYR A 68 3.55 -6.93 -14.81
CA TYR A 68 4.30 -7.46 -13.66
C TYR A 68 3.51 -7.44 -12.35
N TYR A 69 2.48 -6.57 -12.22
CA TYR A 69 1.83 -6.30 -10.94
C TYR A 69 0.29 -6.22 -11.02
N SER A 70 -0.30 -6.63 -12.15
CA SER A 70 -1.70 -6.41 -12.44
C SER A 70 -2.29 -7.62 -13.16
N THR A 71 -3.19 -8.33 -12.49
CA THR A 71 -4.15 -9.24 -13.14
C THR A 71 -5.31 -8.48 -13.81
N TYR A 72 -5.19 -7.15 -13.96
CA TYR A 72 -6.26 -6.34 -14.53
C TYR A 72 -6.33 -6.55 -16.04
N THR A 73 -7.37 -7.30 -16.42
CA THR A 73 -7.79 -7.54 -17.78
C THR A 73 -8.07 -6.21 -18.50
N VAL A 74 -7.52 -6.01 -19.70
CA VAL A 74 -8.05 -4.99 -20.63
C VAL A 74 -9.44 -5.45 -21.08
N SER A 75 -10.34 -4.51 -21.36
CA SER A 75 -11.72 -4.86 -21.75
C SER A 75 -11.70 -5.69 -23.03
N GLY A 76 -12.31 -6.88 -22.97
CA GLY A 76 -12.53 -7.72 -24.16
C GLY A 76 -13.80 -7.34 -24.94
N VAL A 77 -14.55 -6.31 -24.53
CA VAL A 77 -15.86 -5.98 -25.12
C VAL A 77 -15.75 -5.68 -26.61
N ASP A 78 -14.76 -4.89 -27.05
CA ASP A 78 -14.61 -4.57 -28.47
C ASP A 78 -14.17 -5.81 -29.28
N GLN A 79 -13.29 -6.65 -28.72
CA GLN A 79 -12.95 -7.98 -29.27
C GLN A 79 -14.18 -8.88 -29.42
N GLU A 80 -15.06 -8.93 -28.42
CA GLU A 80 -16.30 -9.70 -28.47
C GLU A 80 -17.25 -9.19 -29.55
N LEU A 81 -17.40 -7.87 -29.70
CA LEU A 81 -18.16 -7.27 -30.80
C LEU A 81 -17.59 -7.66 -32.16
N ASN A 82 -16.25 -7.65 -32.31
CA ASN A 82 -15.60 -8.12 -33.52
C ASN A 82 -15.90 -9.59 -33.82
N CYS A 83 -15.91 -10.45 -32.79
CA CYS A 83 -16.27 -11.87 -32.93
C CYS A 83 -17.73 -12.06 -33.34
N LEU A 84 -18.65 -11.25 -32.80
CA LEU A 84 -20.06 -11.26 -33.17
C LEU A 84 -20.30 -10.83 -34.62
N GLU A 85 -19.52 -9.87 -35.14
CA GLU A 85 -19.57 -9.52 -36.55
C GLU A 85 -19.15 -10.69 -37.46
N TRP A 86 -18.10 -11.42 -37.11
CA TRP A 86 -17.66 -12.60 -37.84
C TRP A 86 -18.72 -13.70 -37.84
N LYS A 87 -19.36 -13.95 -36.70
CA LYS A 87 -20.51 -14.86 -36.61
C LYS A 87 -21.65 -14.40 -37.52
N LYS A 88 -22.04 -13.12 -37.44
CA LYS A 88 -23.08 -12.54 -38.30
C LYS A 88 -22.75 -12.71 -39.79
N LYS A 89 -21.47 -12.60 -40.15
CA LYS A 89 -21.02 -12.69 -41.53
C LYS A 89 -21.01 -14.11 -42.09
N LEU A 90 -20.49 -15.07 -41.33
CA LEU A 90 -20.23 -16.43 -41.80
C LEU A 90 -21.32 -17.44 -41.41
N GLY A 91 -22.19 -17.10 -40.45
CA GLY A 91 -23.39 -17.85 -40.09
C GLY A 91 -23.54 -18.10 -38.59
N ASN A 92 -24.80 -18.31 -38.15
CA ASN A 92 -25.16 -18.45 -36.74
C ASN A 92 -24.64 -19.72 -36.05
N THR A 93 -24.12 -20.69 -36.80
CA THR A 93 -23.54 -21.94 -36.26
C THR A 93 -22.14 -21.74 -35.68
N ILE A 94 -21.53 -20.57 -35.85
CA ILE A 94 -20.23 -20.23 -35.29
C ILE A 94 -20.38 -19.78 -33.84
N ASP A 95 -19.53 -20.33 -32.98
CA ASP A 95 -19.36 -19.85 -31.61
C ASP A 95 -18.41 -18.63 -31.61
N PRO A 96 -18.82 -17.45 -31.10
CA PRO A 96 -17.93 -16.30 -30.97
C PRO A 96 -16.65 -16.60 -30.17
N LYS A 97 -16.69 -17.56 -29.23
CA LYS A 97 -15.49 -17.99 -28.49
C LYS A 97 -14.45 -18.63 -29.41
N ASP A 98 -14.89 -19.45 -30.37
CA ASP A 98 -14.01 -20.04 -31.37
C ASP A 98 -13.39 -18.98 -32.29
N VAL A 99 -14.11 -17.90 -32.57
CA VAL A 99 -13.55 -16.74 -33.29
C VAL A 99 -12.49 -16.06 -32.44
N HIS A 100 -12.79 -15.81 -31.17
CA HIS A 100 -11.88 -15.15 -30.24
C HIS A 100 -10.55 -15.90 -30.11
N VAL A 101 -10.60 -17.23 -29.93
CA VAL A 101 -9.41 -18.10 -29.88
C VAL A 101 -8.51 -17.87 -31.10
N ILE A 102 -9.09 -17.85 -32.31
CA ILE A 102 -8.32 -17.72 -33.54
C ILE A 102 -7.78 -16.30 -33.75
N LEU A 103 -8.56 -15.27 -33.40
CA LEU A 103 -8.17 -13.89 -33.63
C LEU A 103 -7.18 -13.38 -32.58
N TYR A 104 -7.40 -13.68 -31.30
CA TYR A 104 -6.74 -13.01 -30.19
C TYR A 104 -5.83 -13.92 -29.34
N GLU A 105 -6.12 -15.23 -29.28
CA GLU A 105 -5.32 -16.17 -28.47
C GLU A 105 -4.34 -17.01 -29.29
N THR A 106 -4.48 -17.03 -30.62
CA THR A 106 -3.62 -17.80 -31.52
C THR A 106 -2.50 -16.94 -32.07
N ASP A 107 -1.25 -17.34 -31.79
CA ASP A 107 -0.05 -16.70 -32.35
C ASP A 107 -0.03 -16.77 -33.89
N SER A 108 0.43 -15.69 -34.54
CA SER A 108 0.53 -15.65 -36.01
C SER A 108 1.37 -16.80 -36.56
N GLU A 109 2.55 -17.06 -35.99
CA GLU A 109 3.46 -18.12 -36.46
C GLU A 109 2.81 -19.50 -36.43
N GLN A 110 2.08 -19.77 -35.34
CA GLN A 110 1.33 -21.01 -35.20
C GLN A 110 0.26 -21.11 -36.28
N PHE A 111 -0.54 -20.06 -36.46
CA PHE A 111 -1.61 -20.06 -37.46
C PHE A 111 -1.06 -20.24 -38.88
N GLU A 112 0.01 -19.52 -39.23
CA GLU A 112 0.68 -19.58 -40.53
C GLU A 112 1.25 -20.97 -40.81
N THR A 113 2.00 -21.53 -39.86
CA THR A 113 2.60 -22.87 -39.99
C THR A 113 1.53 -23.95 -40.18
N VAL A 114 0.44 -23.85 -39.42
CA VAL A 114 -0.68 -24.79 -39.50
C VAL A 114 -1.45 -24.64 -40.83
N PHE A 115 -1.57 -23.41 -41.35
CA PHE A 115 -2.12 -23.17 -42.69
C PHE A 115 -1.24 -23.77 -43.80
N GLU A 116 0.07 -23.49 -43.79
CA GLU A 116 1.02 -23.97 -44.82
C GLU A 116 1.11 -25.51 -44.84
N THR A 117 1.09 -26.14 -43.67
CA THR A 117 1.08 -27.61 -43.52
C THR A 117 -0.29 -28.25 -43.78
N LYS A 118 -1.32 -27.46 -44.14
CA LYS A 118 -2.69 -27.91 -44.39
C LYS A 118 -3.30 -28.68 -43.21
N SER A 119 -3.00 -28.24 -41.99
CA SER A 119 -3.36 -28.95 -40.74
C SER A 119 -4.33 -28.17 -39.84
N LEU A 120 -4.96 -27.09 -40.33
CA LEU A 120 -5.91 -26.25 -39.57
C LEU A 120 -7.01 -27.02 -38.86
N ASN A 121 -7.69 -27.94 -39.56
CA ASN A 121 -8.75 -28.76 -38.97
C ASN A 121 -8.26 -29.81 -37.96
N LYS A 122 -6.96 -30.13 -37.99
CA LYS A 122 -6.32 -31.09 -37.07
C LYS A 122 -5.89 -30.39 -35.79
N VAL A 123 -5.27 -29.23 -35.90
CA VAL A 123 -4.77 -28.46 -34.76
C VAL A 123 -5.91 -27.75 -34.03
N PHE A 124 -6.78 -27.05 -34.76
CA PHE A 124 -7.97 -26.38 -34.22
C PHE A 124 -9.20 -27.27 -34.32
N LYS A 125 -9.08 -28.50 -33.78
CA LYS A 125 -10.14 -29.51 -33.89
C LYS A 125 -11.41 -29.03 -33.17
N LYS A 126 -12.56 -29.14 -33.86
CA LYS A 126 -13.89 -28.69 -33.38
C LYS A 126 -14.06 -27.17 -33.25
N ASN A 127 -13.11 -26.36 -33.73
CA ASN A 127 -13.31 -24.92 -33.79
C ASN A 127 -14.26 -24.58 -34.95
N THR A 128 -15.46 -24.11 -34.61
CA THR A 128 -16.55 -23.84 -35.55
C THR A 128 -16.21 -22.73 -36.56
N PHE A 129 -15.34 -21.79 -36.19
CA PHE A 129 -14.86 -20.73 -37.08
C PHE A 129 -13.92 -21.28 -38.15
N ILE A 130 -12.95 -22.12 -37.78
CA ILE A 130 -12.05 -22.80 -38.73
C ILE A 130 -12.83 -23.71 -39.69
N GLU A 131 -13.79 -24.48 -39.17
CA GLU A 131 -14.66 -25.32 -40.00
C GLU A 131 -15.42 -24.48 -41.04
N ALA A 132 -15.95 -23.32 -40.63
CA ALA A 132 -16.61 -22.40 -41.55
C ALA A 132 -15.64 -21.79 -42.57
N LEU A 133 -14.44 -21.39 -42.17
CA LEU A 133 -13.43 -20.79 -43.06
C LEU A 133 -12.91 -21.76 -44.12
N LEU A 134 -12.86 -23.07 -43.83
CA LEU A 134 -12.41 -24.11 -44.75
C LEU A 134 -13.43 -24.46 -45.85
N LEU A 135 -14.67 -23.97 -45.77
CA LEU A 135 -15.66 -24.17 -46.82
C LEU A 135 -15.24 -23.45 -48.13
N PRO A 136 -15.39 -24.06 -49.32
CA PRO A 136 -14.94 -23.46 -50.58
C PRO A 136 -15.49 -22.05 -50.84
N LYS A 137 -16.75 -21.80 -50.45
CA LYS A 137 -17.40 -20.48 -50.58
C LYS A 137 -16.76 -19.39 -49.71
N ASN A 138 -16.04 -19.77 -48.64
CA ASN A 138 -15.45 -18.87 -47.66
C ASN A 138 -13.94 -18.67 -47.86
N LYS A 139 -13.36 -19.16 -48.96
CA LYS A 139 -11.93 -19.06 -49.27
C LYS A 139 -11.39 -17.63 -49.17
N ALA A 140 -12.18 -16.62 -49.56
CA ALA A 140 -11.77 -15.21 -49.45
C ALA A 140 -11.60 -14.75 -47.99
N PHE A 141 -12.41 -15.25 -47.06
CA PHE A 141 -12.30 -14.94 -45.64
C PHE A 141 -11.11 -15.64 -44.99
N LEU A 142 -10.85 -16.90 -45.34
CA LEU A 142 -9.66 -17.61 -44.87
C LEU A 142 -8.37 -16.91 -45.32
N ASN A 143 -8.34 -16.46 -46.59
CA ASN A 143 -7.22 -15.68 -47.11
C ASN A 143 -7.06 -14.33 -46.39
N TYR A 144 -8.16 -13.69 -45.98
CA TYR A 144 -8.10 -12.49 -45.16
C TYR A 144 -7.49 -12.77 -43.79
N ILE A 145 -7.93 -13.81 -43.07
CA ILE A 145 -7.38 -14.15 -41.74
C ILE A 145 -5.88 -14.44 -41.83
N LEU A 146 -5.46 -15.24 -42.81
CA LEU A 146 -4.03 -15.49 -43.04
C LEU A 146 -3.25 -14.19 -43.29
N PHE A 147 -3.83 -13.27 -44.07
CA PHE A 147 -3.20 -11.98 -44.35
C PHE A 147 -3.13 -11.09 -43.10
N ALA A 148 -4.21 -11.04 -42.30
CA ALA A 148 -4.24 -10.30 -41.05
C ALA A 148 -3.20 -10.80 -40.06
N LYS A 149 -3.09 -12.13 -39.89
CA LYS A 149 -2.08 -12.78 -39.05
C LYS A 149 -0.66 -12.38 -39.47
N LYS A 150 -0.33 -12.48 -40.76
CA LYS A 150 0.96 -12.05 -41.30
C LYS A 150 1.31 -10.58 -41.02
N LEU A 151 0.33 -9.71 -40.87
CA LEU A 151 0.54 -8.29 -40.55
C LEU A 151 0.74 -8.02 -39.06
N GLU A 152 0.43 -8.96 -38.17
CA GLU A 152 0.56 -8.75 -36.72
C GLU A 152 2.00 -8.42 -36.30
N TYR A 153 3.04 -8.81 -37.05
CA TYR A 153 4.44 -8.52 -36.69
C TYR A 153 5.03 -7.28 -37.39
N ASN A 154 4.24 -6.50 -38.15
CA ASN A 154 4.75 -5.41 -38.98
C ASN A 154 6.05 -5.78 -39.77
N SER A 155 6.80 -4.78 -40.23
CA SER A 155 8.18 -4.96 -40.70
C SER A 155 9.20 -5.25 -39.58
N ASN A 156 8.77 -5.45 -38.32
CA ASN A 156 9.64 -5.65 -37.16
C ASN A 156 9.29 -6.93 -36.41
N THR A 157 10.10 -7.97 -36.61
CA THR A 157 9.94 -9.29 -35.97
C THR A 157 9.92 -9.25 -34.45
N ASP A 158 10.41 -8.17 -33.84
CA ASP A 158 10.52 -8.06 -32.38
C ASP A 158 9.28 -7.41 -31.72
N ILE A 159 8.29 -6.93 -32.49
CA ILE A 159 7.13 -6.20 -31.92
C ILE A 159 5.82 -6.60 -32.62
N LYS A 160 4.96 -7.33 -31.91
CA LYS A 160 3.58 -7.58 -32.36
C LYS A 160 2.71 -6.32 -32.23
N TRP A 161 1.76 -6.20 -33.14
CA TRP A 161 0.67 -5.26 -33.13
C TRP A 161 -0.20 -5.47 -31.88
N GLU A 162 -0.23 -4.50 -30.98
CA GLU A 162 -1.05 -4.49 -29.74
C GLU A 162 -0.75 -5.60 -28.72
N SER A 163 0.40 -6.29 -28.78
CA SER A 163 0.86 -7.07 -27.63
C SER A 163 1.38 -6.11 -26.56
N TRP A 164 0.57 -5.86 -25.54
CA TRP A 164 1.05 -5.26 -24.29
C TRP A 164 1.73 -6.31 -23.39
N ASP A 165 1.59 -7.59 -23.73
CA ASP A 165 2.15 -8.73 -23.00
C ASP A 165 3.22 -9.45 -23.84
N LYS A 166 4.43 -9.53 -23.25
CA LYS A 166 5.60 -10.30 -23.70
C LYS A 166 6.02 -10.08 -25.17
N VAL A 167 6.98 -9.16 -25.33
CA VAL A 167 8.00 -9.30 -26.38
C VAL A 167 8.89 -10.48 -26.00
N GLY A 168 8.67 -11.64 -26.63
CA GLY A 168 9.65 -12.71 -26.60
C GLY A 168 10.87 -12.25 -27.39
N TYR A 169 11.98 -12.01 -26.70
CA TYR A 169 13.29 -11.99 -27.34
C TYR A 169 13.49 -13.36 -28.02
N ASP A 170 13.78 -13.35 -29.31
CA ASP A 170 13.97 -14.48 -30.25
C ASP A 170 12.71 -14.96 -31.01
N SER A 171 12.29 -14.17 -32.02
CA SER A 171 11.63 -14.73 -33.20
C SER A 171 12.60 -14.67 -34.38
N GLN A 172 13.01 -15.81 -34.94
CA GLN A 172 14.02 -15.85 -36.02
C GLN A 172 13.42 -16.13 -37.42
N ASP A 173 12.12 -16.40 -37.55
CA ASP A 173 11.53 -16.96 -38.79
C ASP A 173 10.19 -16.33 -39.24
N HIS A 174 10.03 -15.00 -39.19
CA HIS A 174 8.86 -14.34 -39.78
C HIS A 174 9.02 -14.04 -41.28
N LYS A 175 7.97 -14.34 -42.06
CA LYS A 175 7.81 -13.80 -43.41
C LYS A 175 7.00 -12.51 -43.35
N GLN A 176 7.62 -11.38 -43.70
CA GLN A 176 6.91 -10.11 -43.85
C GLN A 176 5.81 -10.25 -44.92
N ALA A 177 4.65 -9.62 -44.67
CA ALA A 177 3.58 -9.55 -45.67
C ALA A 177 4.07 -8.80 -46.92
N ASP A 178 3.77 -9.33 -48.10
CA ASP A 178 4.09 -8.67 -49.37
C ASP A 178 3.27 -7.38 -49.54
N LEU A 179 3.97 -6.25 -49.52
CA LEU A 179 3.41 -4.91 -49.56
C LEU A 179 2.93 -4.48 -50.96
N GLU A 180 3.38 -5.15 -52.03
CA GLU A 180 3.09 -4.74 -53.42
C GLU A 180 1.62 -4.99 -53.84
N ASP A 181 0.85 -5.77 -53.07
CA ASP A 181 -0.53 -6.17 -53.41
C ASP A 181 -1.61 -5.46 -52.56
N PHE A 182 -1.23 -4.51 -51.70
CA PHE A 182 -2.08 -3.90 -50.66
C PHE A 182 -3.39 -3.29 -51.21
N GLU A 183 -3.28 -2.29 -52.09
CA GLU A 183 -4.45 -1.62 -52.69
C GLU A 183 -5.25 -2.56 -53.61
N LYS A 184 -4.57 -3.55 -54.22
CA LYS A 184 -5.21 -4.55 -55.07
C LYS A 184 -6.09 -5.50 -54.26
N LYS A 185 -5.78 -5.80 -52.99
CA LYS A 185 -6.66 -6.60 -52.12
C LYS A 185 -7.98 -5.90 -51.83
N ILE A 186 -7.98 -4.58 -51.55
CA ILE A 186 -9.22 -3.83 -51.37
C ILE A 186 -10.03 -3.79 -52.68
N LYS A 187 -9.37 -3.49 -53.81
CA LYS A 187 -10.03 -3.40 -55.13
C LYS A 187 -10.60 -4.73 -55.61
N SER A 188 -9.93 -5.85 -55.31
CA SER A 188 -10.36 -7.19 -55.72
C SER A 188 -11.37 -7.82 -54.76
N ALA A 189 -11.47 -7.35 -53.52
CA ALA A 189 -12.50 -7.77 -52.59
C ALA A 189 -13.89 -7.34 -53.10
N LYS A 190 -14.76 -8.31 -53.39
CA LYS A 190 -16.15 -8.03 -53.81
C LYS A 190 -17.07 -7.78 -52.61
N ASP A 191 -16.73 -8.37 -51.48
CA ASP A 191 -17.55 -8.36 -50.26
C ASP A 191 -17.31 -7.09 -49.43
N ALA A 192 -18.36 -6.36 -49.07
CA ALA A 192 -18.25 -5.10 -48.33
C ALA A 192 -17.59 -5.27 -46.94
N PHE A 193 -17.85 -6.39 -46.27
CA PHE A 193 -17.24 -6.70 -44.97
C PHE A 193 -15.73 -6.90 -45.11
N LEU A 194 -15.29 -7.64 -46.14
CA LEU A 194 -13.86 -7.80 -46.43
C LEU A 194 -13.21 -6.50 -46.91
N LYS A 195 -13.90 -5.65 -47.67
CA LYS A 195 -13.36 -4.34 -48.10
C LYS A 195 -12.98 -3.47 -46.91
N GLN A 196 -13.89 -3.28 -45.94
CA GLN A 196 -13.60 -2.50 -44.74
C GLN A 196 -12.47 -3.12 -43.91
N ARG A 197 -12.46 -4.44 -43.78
CA ARG A 197 -11.43 -5.16 -43.06
C ARG A 197 -10.04 -5.06 -43.67
N TYR A 198 -9.92 -5.16 -45.00
CA TYR A 198 -8.66 -4.84 -45.67
C TYR A 198 -8.31 -3.36 -45.50
N ALA A 199 -9.26 -2.44 -45.69
CA ALA A 199 -9.02 -1.02 -45.48
C ALA A 199 -8.48 -0.69 -44.08
N PHE A 200 -9.00 -1.33 -43.03
CA PHE A 200 -8.50 -1.17 -41.67
C PHE A 200 -7.05 -1.66 -41.51
N LEU A 201 -6.72 -2.85 -42.03
CA LEU A 201 -5.35 -3.38 -41.97
C LEU A 201 -4.35 -2.47 -42.68
N ILE A 202 -4.72 -1.94 -43.84
CA ILE A 202 -3.88 -1.01 -44.60
C ILE A 202 -3.78 0.34 -43.88
N LEU A 203 -4.88 0.85 -43.35
CA LEU A 203 -4.90 2.10 -42.59
C LEU A 203 -3.96 2.02 -41.39
N ARG A 204 -4.02 0.94 -40.63
CA ARG A 204 -3.11 0.70 -39.50
C ARG A 204 -1.66 0.57 -39.96
N TYR A 205 -1.41 -0.14 -41.06
CA TYR A 205 -0.07 -0.24 -41.65
C TYR A 205 0.49 1.14 -42.04
N SER A 206 -0.30 1.95 -42.75
CA SER A 206 0.07 3.31 -43.17
C SER A 206 0.36 4.23 -42.00
N PHE A 207 -0.37 4.08 -40.89
CA PHE A 207 -0.10 4.84 -39.66
C PHE A 207 1.32 4.59 -39.13
N TYR A 208 1.74 3.32 -39.02
CA TYR A 208 3.10 3.00 -38.57
C TYR A 208 4.17 3.36 -39.61
N ALA A 209 3.82 3.33 -40.89
CA ALA A 209 4.66 3.83 -41.97
C ALA A 209 4.72 5.37 -42.05
N GLN A 210 4.04 6.08 -41.16
CA GLN A 210 3.98 7.55 -41.10
C GLN A 210 3.30 8.23 -42.31
N ASP A 211 2.49 7.49 -43.08
CA ASP A 211 1.71 8.04 -44.18
C ASP A 211 0.33 8.53 -43.70
N LYS A 212 0.34 9.71 -43.07
CA LYS A 212 -0.86 10.36 -42.52
C LYS A 212 -1.96 10.58 -43.57
N ALA A 213 -1.59 10.96 -44.78
CA ALA A 213 -2.54 11.28 -45.84
C ALA A 213 -3.32 10.04 -46.25
N GLU A 214 -2.65 8.90 -46.35
CA GLU A 214 -3.28 7.63 -46.67
C GLU A 214 -4.21 7.13 -45.56
N VAL A 215 -3.83 7.30 -44.28
CA VAL A 215 -4.70 6.97 -43.14
C VAL A 215 -6.03 7.74 -43.23
N ILE A 216 -5.95 9.06 -43.45
CA ILE A 216 -7.13 9.92 -43.56
C ILE A 216 -7.98 9.50 -44.76
N ARG A 217 -7.37 9.31 -45.93
CA ARG A 217 -8.07 8.87 -47.16
C ARG A 217 -8.82 7.56 -46.96
N LEU A 218 -8.17 6.56 -46.34
CA LEU A 218 -8.77 5.25 -46.11
C LEU A 218 -9.94 5.33 -45.14
N TYR A 219 -9.82 6.11 -44.06
CA TYR A 219 -10.94 6.35 -43.16
C TYR A 219 -12.13 6.99 -43.89
N ASP A 220 -11.88 8.10 -44.59
CA ASP A 220 -12.93 8.88 -45.27
C ASP A 220 -13.63 8.06 -46.35
N THR A 221 -12.90 7.17 -47.03
CA THR A 221 -13.45 6.33 -48.10
C THR A 221 -14.28 5.16 -47.58
N TYR A 222 -13.85 4.51 -46.49
CA TYR A 222 -14.39 3.20 -46.09
C TYR A 222 -15.16 3.18 -44.77
N PHE A 223 -15.04 4.21 -43.94
CA PHE A 223 -15.56 4.22 -42.56
C PHE A 223 -16.46 5.42 -42.26
N ALA A 224 -16.21 6.60 -42.84
CA ALA A 224 -16.97 7.83 -42.54
C ALA A 224 -18.50 7.67 -42.70
N GLU A 225 -18.95 7.01 -43.77
CA GLU A 225 -20.38 6.76 -44.05
C GLU A 225 -20.88 5.38 -43.59
N ASN A 226 -19.97 4.43 -43.35
CA ASN A 226 -20.34 3.05 -43.01
C ASN A 226 -19.89 2.68 -41.60
N LYS A 227 -20.67 3.16 -40.62
CA LYS A 227 -20.40 3.06 -39.19
C LYS A 227 -20.91 1.76 -38.53
N ASN A 228 -21.38 0.80 -39.31
CA ASN A 228 -21.98 -0.45 -38.81
C ASN A 228 -20.94 -1.52 -38.43
N THR A 229 -19.75 -1.12 -37.98
CA THR A 229 -18.67 -2.03 -37.59
C THR A 229 -17.81 -1.48 -36.46
N ILE A 230 -17.32 -2.35 -35.58
CA ILE A 230 -16.36 -2.04 -34.51
C ILE A 230 -15.02 -1.50 -35.06
N LEU A 231 -14.73 -1.77 -36.35
CA LEU A 231 -13.54 -1.22 -37.00
C LEU A 231 -13.63 0.29 -37.23
N GLU A 232 -14.83 0.87 -37.25
CA GLU A 232 -14.99 2.32 -37.45
C GLU A 232 -14.34 3.13 -36.33
N PRO A 233 -14.67 2.91 -35.03
CA PRO A 233 -14.01 3.67 -33.98
C PRO A 233 -12.52 3.32 -33.84
N TRP A 234 -12.10 2.10 -34.19
CA TRP A 234 -10.67 1.77 -34.26
C TRP A 234 -9.95 2.53 -35.38
N ALA A 235 -10.57 2.66 -36.56
CA ALA A 235 -10.02 3.44 -37.66
C ALA A 235 -10.01 4.94 -37.35
N LEU A 236 -11.05 5.43 -36.65
CA LEU A 236 -11.17 6.83 -36.23
C LEU A 236 -10.04 7.23 -35.28
N TYR A 237 -9.62 6.33 -34.39
CA TYR A 237 -8.46 6.56 -33.52
C TYR A 237 -7.20 6.91 -34.30
N TYR A 238 -6.82 6.07 -35.26
CA TYR A 238 -5.64 6.33 -36.09
C TYR A 238 -5.80 7.59 -36.95
N LYS A 239 -6.99 7.83 -37.53
CA LYS A 239 -7.26 9.07 -38.25
C LYS A 239 -7.05 10.28 -37.34
N ALA A 240 -7.60 10.28 -36.14
CA ALA A 240 -7.50 11.40 -35.21
C ALA A 240 -6.03 11.77 -34.94
N LEU A 241 -5.17 10.77 -34.74
CA LEU A 241 -3.73 10.95 -34.53
C LEU A 241 -2.97 11.45 -35.77
N CYS A 242 -3.56 11.37 -36.96
CA CYS A 242 -3.02 11.92 -38.20
C CYS A 242 -3.51 13.35 -38.51
N ILE A 243 -4.47 13.89 -37.76
CA ILE A 243 -4.95 15.27 -37.91
C ILE A 243 -3.97 16.25 -37.25
N ASP A 244 -3.51 17.25 -38.01
CA ASP A 244 -2.60 18.28 -37.49
C ASP A 244 -3.34 19.41 -36.72
N ASP A 245 -4.62 19.66 -37.02
CA ASP A 245 -5.48 20.53 -36.20
C ASP A 245 -5.78 19.85 -34.87
N LEU A 246 -5.07 20.27 -33.81
CA LEU A 246 -5.15 19.65 -32.49
C LEU A 246 -6.53 19.79 -31.83
N VAL A 247 -7.32 20.81 -32.19
CA VAL A 247 -8.70 20.97 -31.67
C VAL A 247 -9.61 19.93 -32.32
N LEU A 248 -9.51 19.76 -33.64
CA LEU A 248 -10.23 18.72 -34.35
C LEU A 248 -9.77 17.32 -33.91
N GLN A 249 -8.46 17.11 -33.70
CA GLN A 249 -7.92 15.86 -33.16
C GLN A 249 -8.55 15.52 -31.80
N ASN A 250 -8.56 16.45 -30.84
CA ASN A 250 -9.21 16.25 -29.54
C ASN A 250 -10.69 15.88 -29.70
N TYR A 251 -11.42 16.57 -30.59
CA TYR A 251 -12.83 16.28 -30.82
C TYR A 251 -13.01 14.86 -31.37
N LEU A 252 -12.23 14.43 -32.36
CA LEU A 252 -12.29 13.06 -32.89
C LEU A 252 -11.89 12.03 -31.83
N LEU A 253 -10.88 12.30 -31.00
CA LEU A 253 -10.50 11.44 -29.87
C LEU A 253 -11.65 11.30 -28.85
N SER A 254 -12.43 12.36 -28.59
CA SER A 254 -13.61 12.27 -27.72
C SER A 254 -14.69 11.33 -28.30
N LYS A 255 -14.84 11.29 -29.63
CA LYS A 255 -15.73 10.35 -30.32
C LYS A 255 -15.21 8.91 -30.22
N VAL A 256 -13.91 8.70 -30.34
CA VAL A 256 -13.27 7.38 -30.10
C VAL A 256 -13.51 6.94 -28.67
N PHE A 257 -13.30 7.83 -27.70
CA PHE A 257 -13.56 7.53 -26.29
C PHE A 257 -15.02 7.14 -26.07
N ALA A 258 -15.99 7.79 -26.72
CA ALA A 258 -17.39 7.40 -26.61
C ALA A 258 -17.64 5.97 -27.11
N ALA A 259 -17.06 5.61 -28.26
CA ALA A 259 -17.43 4.43 -29.04
C ALA A 259 -16.52 3.20 -28.88
N CYS A 260 -15.37 3.31 -28.20
CA CYS A 260 -14.38 2.23 -28.09
C CYS A 260 -13.88 2.08 -26.66
N GLU A 261 -13.99 0.89 -26.08
CA GLU A 261 -13.51 0.62 -24.72
C GLU A 261 -12.00 0.46 -24.69
N GLU A 262 -11.43 -0.32 -25.61
CA GLU A 262 -10.01 -0.69 -25.63
C GLU A 262 -9.08 0.51 -25.83
N LYS A 263 -9.57 1.58 -26.47
CA LYS A 263 -8.76 2.78 -26.75
C LYS A 263 -8.93 3.88 -25.70
N SER A 264 -9.73 3.68 -24.65
CA SER A 264 -10.02 4.73 -23.66
C SER A 264 -8.74 5.30 -23.04
N PHE A 265 -7.84 4.42 -22.58
CA PHE A 265 -6.57 4.84 -21.97
C PHE A 265 -5.66 5.57 -22.96
N ALA A 266 -5.53 5.03 -24.19
CA ALA A 266 -4.73 5.62 -25.24
C ALA A 266 -5.28 6.99 -25.70
N VAL A 267 -6.61 7.13 -25.80
CA VAL A 267 -7.25 8.43 -26.04
C VAL A 267 -6.80 9.43 -24.99
N LEU A 268 -6.84 9.07 -23.72
CA LEU A 268 -6.41 9.99 -22.66
C LEU A 268 -4.95 10.40 -22.88
N GLN A 269 -4.03 9.47 -23.13
CA GLN A 269 -2.61 9.75 -23.40
C GLN A 269 -2.41 10.81 -24.50
N HIS A 270 -3.21 10.78 -25.56
CA HIS A 270 -3.11 11.71 -26.69
C HIS A 270 -3.97 12.97 -26.56
N TYR A 271 -4.93 13.00 -25.63
CA TYR A 271 -5.82 14.15 -25.46
C TYR A 271 -5.10 15.35 -24.83
N ASN A 272 -5.23 16.53 -25.46
CA ASN A 272 -4.64 17.77 -24.97
C ASN A 272 -5.66 18.60 -24.17
N TRP A 273 -5.60 18.53 -22.85
CA TRP A 273 -6.50 19.24 -21.94
C TRP A 273 -6.46 20.77 -22.04
N LYS A 274 -5.42 21.36 -22.63
CA LYS A 274 -5.34 22.83 -22.84
C LYS A 274 -6.27 23.32 -23.95
N LEU A 275 -6.88 22.42 -24.71
CA LEU A 275 -7.72 22.74 -25.87
C LEU A 275 -9.21 22.47 -25.62
N THR A 276 -9.65 22.31 -24.36
CA THR A 276 -11.05 21.99 -24.02
C THR A 276 -12.03 22.97 -24.64
N GLU A 277 -11.83 24.29 -24.49
CA GLU A 277 -12.77 25.31 -24.99
C GLU A 277 -12.98 25.20 -26.50
N GLY A 278 -11.90 25.08 -27.27
CA GLY A 278 -11.97 24.85 -28.72
C GLY A 278 -12.64 23.52 -29.06
N THR A 279 -12.38 22.48 -28.28
CA THR A 279 -12.97 21.14 -28.49
C THR A 279 -14.48 21.15 -28.24
N LEU A 280 -14.93 21.83 -27.18
CA LEU A 280 -16.36 22.01 -26.86
C LEU A 280 -17.11 22.76 -27.96
N ALA A 281 -16.45 23.72 -28.63
CA ALA A 281 -17.04 24.44 -29.75
C ALA A 281 -17.36 23.54 -30.96
N LEU A 282 -16.69 22.38 -31.09
CA LEU A 282 -16.97 21.38 -32.13
C LEU A 282 -18.08 20.38 -31.76
N ALA A 283 -18.45 20.29 -30.48
CA ALA A 283 -19.47 19.36 -30.00
C ALA A 283 -20.86 19.71 -30.55
N GLN A 284 -21.54 18.69 -31.08
CA GLN A 284 -22.83 18.84 -31.76
C GLN A 284 -24.03 18.72 -30.82
N ASN A 285 -23.87 18.07 -29.67
CA ASN A 285 -24.93 17.81 -28.71
C ASN A 285 -24.38 17.71 -27.28
N ASP A 286 -25.30 17.63 -26.31
CA ASP A 286 -24.95 17.65 -24.90
C ASP A 286 -24.23 16.38 -24.44
N GLU A 287 -24.49 15.24 -25.09
CA GLU A 287 -23.76 13.99 -24.82
C GLU A 287 -22.27 14.16 -25.16
N GLU A 288 -21.95 14.69 -26.34
CA GLU A 288 -20.56 14.98 -26.75
C GLU A 288 -19.89 15.98 -25.82
N ARG A 289 -20.58 17.06 -25.43
CA ARG A 289 -20.06 18.03 -24.45
C ARG A 289 -19.76 17.36 -23.12
N SER A 290 -20.65 16.50 -22.64
CA SER A 290 -20.47 15.79 -21.37
C SER A 290 -19.24 14.87 -21.40
N ILE A 291 -18.97 14.22 -22.54
CA ILE A 291 -17.81 13.34 -22.72
C ILE A 291 -16.52 14.15 -22.74
N ILE A 292 -16.48 15.26 -23.48
CA ILE A 292 -15.32 16.16 -23.55
C ILE A 292 -14.93 16.66 -22.16
N LEU A 293 -15.91 17.16 -21.39
CA LEU A 293 -15.70 17.59 -20.00
C LEU A 293 -15.20 16.44 -19.11
N SER A 294 -15.76 15.24 -19.27
CA SER A 294 -15.36 14.07 -18.46
C SER A 294 -13.91 13.65 -18.72
N ILE A 295 -13.47 13.61 -19.98
CA ILE A 295 -12.10 13.23 -20.36
C ILE A 295 -11.08 14.19 -19.72
N GLU A 296 -11.38 15.48 -19.66
CA GLU A 296 -10.54 16.46 -18.97
C GLU A 296 -10.44 16.13 -17.46
N SER A 297 -11.58 15.95 -16.80
CA SER A 297 -11.66 15.73 -15.35
C SER A 297 -11.02 14.41 -14.88
N PHE A 298 -10.87 13.41 -15.75
CA PHE A 298 -10.18 12.15 -15.39
C PHE A 298 -8.71 12.35 -15.00
N ARG A 299 -8.10 13.48 -15.37
CA ARG A 299 -6.72 13.83 -15.01
C ARG A 299 -6.62 14.80 -13.84
N ASN A 300 -7.73 15.39 -13.42
CA ASN A 300 -7.73 16.43 -12.42
C ASN A 300 -7.62 15.83 -11.00
N PRO A 301 -6.50 16.03 -10.29
CA PRO A 301 -6.37 15.58 -8.90
C PRO A 301 -7.06 16.55 -7.93
N ALA A 302 -7.40 17.77 -8.35
CA ALA A 302 -8.01 18.80 -7.51
C ALA A 302 -9.54 18.62 -7.44
N PRO A 303 -10.23 19.32 -6.51
CA PRO A 303 -11.69 19.31 -6.44
C PRO A 303 -12.34 19.74 -7.76
N ASP A 304 -13.41 19.07 -8.16
CA ASP A 304 -14.02 19.25 -9.49
C ASP A 304 -15.55 19.18 -9.50
N LEU A 305 -16.19 19.64 -8.40
CA LEU A 305 -17.65 19.73 -8.31
C LEU A 305 -18.27 20.50 -9.48
N LYS A 306 -17.61 21.57 -9.95
CA LYS A 306 -18.10 22.37 -11.08
C LYS A 306 -18.32 21.51 -12.33
N THR A 307 -17.37 20.66 -12.70
CA THR A 307 -17.52 19.81 -13.88
C THR A 307 -18.56 18.73 -13.66
N ILE A 308 -18.69 18.19 -12.44
CA ILE A 308 -19.76 17.26 -12.07
C ILE A 308 -21.14 17.90 -12.29
N GLU A 309 -21.33 19.15 -11.86
CA GLU A 309 -22.59 19.89 -12.07
C GLU A 309 -22.88 20.14 -13.56
N GLU A 310 -21.87 20.51 -14.33
CA GLU A 310 -22.00 20.74 -15.77
C GLU A 310 -22.33 19.44 -16.53
N VAL A 311 -21.64 18.35 -16.23
CA VAL A 311 -21.90 17.03 -16.81
C VAL A 311 -23.30 16.55 -16.42
N TYR A 312 -23.76 16.77 -15.20
CA TYR A 312 -25.14 16.45 -14.79
C TYR A 312 -26.18 17.23 -15.60
N LYS A 313 -25.98 18.55 -15.80
CA LYS A 313 -26.89 19.39 -16.59
C LYS A 313 -26.99 18.91 -18.04
N LEU A 314 -25.88 18.42 -18.60
CA LEU A 314 -25.79 17.95 -19.99
C LEU A 314 -26.30 16.52 -20.16
N SER A 315 -25.96 15.61 -19.25
CA SER A 315 -26.27 14.18 -19.34
C SER A 315 -26.45 13.53 -17.95
N PRO A 316 -27.64 13.70 -17.33
CA PRO A 316 -27.86 13.34 -15.92
C PRO A 316 -27.82 11.84 -15.61
N ASN A 317 -27.91 10.98 -16.62
CA ASN A 317 -27.82 9.53 -16.49
C ASN A 317 -26.51 8.94 -17.06
N SER A 318 -25.57 9.80 -17.49
CA SER A 318 -24.28 9.39 -18.04
C SER A 318 -23.50 8.52 -17.05
N ILE A 319 -22.84 7.49 -17.58
CA ILE A 319 -21.92 6.67 -16.78
C ILE A 319 -20.72 7.49 -16.29
N ASN A 320 -20.29 8.48 -17.09
CA ASN A 320 -19.18 9.36 -16.74
C ASN A 320 -19.53 10.25 -15.54
N LEU A 321 -20.80 10.69 -15.42
CA LEU A 321 -21.25 11.46 -14.26
C LEU A 321 -21.02 10.65 -12.97
N SER A 322 -21.52 9.41 -12.94
CA SER A 322 -21.37 8.51 -11.80
C SER A 322 -19.89 8.30 -11.49
N PHE A 323 -19.07 8.06 -12.51
CA PHE A 323 -17.66 7.84 -12.33
C PHE A 323 -16.91 9.06 -11.76
N LEU A 324 -17.24 10.27 -12.23
CA LEU A 324 -16.69 11.51 -11.66
C LEU A 324 -17.11 11.72 -10.20
N ILE A 325 -18.36 11.41 -9.85
CA ILE A 325 -18.83 11.44 -8.45
C ILE A 325 -18.02 10.48 -7.58
N GLY A 326 -17.84 9.24 -8.02
CA GLY A 326 -17.03 8.25 -7.30
C GLY A 326 -15.57 8.68 -7.13
N ARG A 327 -14.96 9.26 -8.17
CA ARG A 327 -13.62 9.85 -8.10
C ARG A 327 -13.55 10.97 -7.07
N GLU A 328 -14.52 11.88 -7.06
CA GLU A 328 -14.55 13.00 -6.12
C GLU A 328 -14.69 12.53 -4.67
N ILE A 329 -15.52 11.50 -4.44
CA ILE A 329 -15.61 10.85 -3.12
C ILE A 329 -14.27 10.23 -2.73
N ASN A 330 -13.58 9.52 -3.63
CA ASN A 330 -12.29 8.93 -3.30
C ASN A 330 -11.18 9.96 -3.06
N LYS A 331 -11.24 11.15 -3.69
CA LYS A 331 -10.37 12.28 -3.33
C LYS A 331 -10.66 12.76 -1.91
N LEU A 332 -11.92 12.96 -1.56
CA LEU A 332 -12.33 13.35 -0.21
C LEU A 332 -11.96 12.28 0.84
N GLU A 333 -12.07 10.99 0.51
CA GLU A 333 -11.60 9.90 1.38
C GLU A 333 -10.10 9.99 1.61
N ASP A 334 -9.34 10.31 0.57
CA ASP A 334 -7.90 10.53 0.71
C ASP A 334 -7.56 11.77 1.55
N TRP A 335 -8.26 12.89 1.35
CA TRP A 335 -8.00 14.13 2.08
C TRP A 335 -8.52 14.11 3.53
N ILE A 336 -9.53 13.31 3.83
CA ILE A 336 -10.17 13.27 5.16
C ILE A 336 -9.81 11.97 5.91
N PHE A 337 -10.11 10.82 5.32
CA PHE A 337 -9.92 9.53 5.99
C PHE A 337 -8.46 9.10 6.03
N THR A 338 -7.66 9.30 4.98
CA THR A 338 -6.23 8.92 5.03
C THR A 338 -5.51 9.64 6.19
N PRO A 339 -5.56 10.98 6.37
CA PRO A 339 -4.99 11.64 7.54
C PRO A 339 -5.55 11.15 8.88
N GLN A 340 -6.86 10.86 8.93
CA GLN A 340 -7.54 10.50 10.16
C GLN A 340 -7.20 9.09 10.67
N TYR A 341 -6.91 8.16 9.76
CA TYR A 341 -6.76 6.73 10.07
C TYR A 341 -5.36 6.17 9.72
N SER A 342 -4.48 6.98 9.14
CA SER A 342 -3.06 6.68 8.95
C SER A 342 -2.19 7.37 10.01
N ASN A 343 -0.95 6.91 10.14
CA ASN A 343 -0.03 7.38 11.19
C ASN A 343 0.65 8.71 10.86
N HIS A 344 0.69 9.11 9.59
CA HIS A 344 1.41 10.31 9.12
C HIS A 344 0.55 11.57 9.08
N GLY A 345 -0.76 11.47 9.39
CA GLY A 345 -1.67 12.63 9.40
C GLY A 345 -1.76 13.37 8.06
N SER A 346 -1.35 12.73 6.97
CA SER A 346 -1.20 13.31 5.63
C SER A 346 -2.09 12.56 4.64
N PRO A 347 -2.64 13.24 3.62
CA PRO A 347 -3.19 12.57 2.45
C PRO A 347 -2.11 11.80 1.69
N SER A 348 -2.49 10.81 0.90
CA SER A 348 -1.56 10.06 0.06
C SER A 348 -1.05 10.91 -1.11
N VAL A 349 -1.92 11.69 -1.74
CA VAL A 349 -1.50 12.62 -2.79
C VAL A 349 -1.10 13.95 -2.18
N VAL A 350 0.20 14.20 -2.07
CA VAL A 350 0.77 15.48 -1.62
C VAL A 350 1.49 16.18 -2.78
N PHE A 351 1.38 17.51 -2.85
CA PHE A 351 2.25 18.30 -3.71
C PHE A 351 3.66 18.36 -3.08
N GLU A 352 4.72 18.26 -3.89
CA GLU A 352 6.11 18.22 -3.40
C GLU A 352 6.42 19.37 -2.42
N GLY A 353 6.93 19.03 -1.24
CA GLY A 353 7.49 19.97 -0.26
C GLY A 353 6.68 20.14 1.02
N THR A 354 6.79 19.18 1.95
CA THR A 354 6.35 19.37 3.35
C THR A 354 7.12 20.49 4.07
N ASP A 355 8.34 20.79 3.61
CA ASP A 355 9.19 21.90 4.09
C ASP A 355 8.60 23.31 3.86
N TRP A 356 7.52 23.43 3.08
CA TRP A 356 6.88 24.73 2.80
C TRP A 356 5.98 25.23 3.94
N TYR A 357 5.53 24.35 4.84
CA TYR A 357 4.68 24.74 5.95
C TYR A 357 5.53 25.12 7.15
N GLY A 358 5.65 26.43 7.42
CA GLY A 358 6.26 26.92 8.66
C GLY A 358 5.55 26.43 9.94
N ASP A 359 4.29 26.01 9.82
CA ASP A 359 3.50 25.33 10.86
C ASP A 359 2.60 24.26 10.22
N TYR A 360 3.11 23.03 10.18
CA TYR A 360 2.45 21.90 9.54
C TYR A 360 1.14 21.49 10.23
N ALA A 361 1.05 21.60 11.56
CA ALA A 361 -0.15 21.25 12.31
C ALA A 361 -1.32 22.19 11.99
N ASN A 362 -1.04 23.49 11.86
CA ASN A 362 -2.05 24.46 11.43
C ASN A 362 -2.51 24.22 9.99
N ALA A 363 -1.60 23.84 9.08
CA ALA A 363 -1.95 23.51 7.70
C ALA A 363 -2.90 22.30 7.60
N ILE A 364 -2.68 21.25 8.41
CA ILE A 364 -3.57 20.08 8.47
C ILE A 364 -5.00 20.51 8.85
N GLU A 365 -5.16 21.32 9.91
CA GLU A 365 -6.49 21.73 10.37
C GLU A 365 -7.18 22.69 9.39
N GLU A 366 -6.43 23.58 8.72
CA GLU A 366 -6.99 24.43 7.67
C GLU A 366 -7.45 23.63 6.45
N ASN A 367 -6.67 22.62 6.03
CA ASN A 367 -7.05 21.73 4.94
C ASN A 367 -8.29 20.93 5.30
N ARG A 368 -8.32 20.31 6.49
CA ARG A 368 -9.48 19.56 6.98
C ARG A 368 -10.78 20.38 6.93
N LYS A 369 -10.73 21.67 7.29
CA LYS A 369 -11.91 22.56 7.19
C LYS A 369 -12.37 22.79 5.76
N LYS A 370 -11.43 22.96 4.82
CA LYS A 370 -11.73 23.11 3.39
C LYS A 370 -12.31 21.83 2.82
N ASP A 371 -11.73 20.69 3.16
CA ASP A 371 -12.14 19.38 2.64
C ASP A 371 -13.54 19.01 3.14
N ILE A 372 -13.86 19.29 4.41
CA ILE A 372 -15.22 19.12 4.95
C ILE A 372 -16.23 20.06 4.27
N LEU A 373 -15.83 21.28 3.93
CA LEU A 373 -16.71 22.20 3.18
C LEU A 373 -17.01 21.63 1.78
N GLN A 374 -15.99 21.16 1.06
CA GLN A 374 -16.14 20.56 -0.27
C GLN A 374 -17.00 19.29 -0.23
N LEU A 375 -16.80 18.44 0.77
CA LEU A 375 -17.64 17.27 1.04
C LEU A 375 -19.11 17.69 1.11
N ARG A 376 -19.43 18.70 1.91
CA ARG A 376 -20.82 19.17 2.11
C ARG A 376 -21.40 19.79 0.84
N GLU A 377 -20.59 20.53 0.07
CA GLU A 377 -21.03 21.07 -1.22
C GLU A 377 -21.42 19.95 -2.20
N LEU A 378 -20.59 18.91 -2.30
CA LEU A 378 -20.90 17.72 -3.10
C LEU A 378 -22.15 16.99 -2.55
N GLU A 379 -22.23 16.78 -1.23
CA GLU A 379 -23.38 16.15 -0.58
C GLU A 379 -24.69 16.87 -0.91
N TYR A 380 -24.74 18.19 -0.70
CA TYR A 380 -25.93 18.99 -0.98
C TYR A 380 -26.30 18.97 -2.46
N PHE A 381 -25.32 19.02 -3.36
CA PHE A 381 -25.57 18.87 -4.78
C PHE A 381 -26.20 17.50 -5.09
N LEU A 382 -25.60 16.40 -4.62
CA LEU A 382 -26.11 15.05 -4.87
C LEU A 382 -27.53 14.84 -4.32
N ILE A 383 -27.81 15.35 -3.10
CA ILE A 383 -29.15 15.34 -2.51
C ILE A 383 -30.14 16.09 -3.41
N SER A 384 -29.75 17.27 -3.92
CA SER A 384 -30.62 18.09 -4.76
C SER A 384 -31.00 17.41 -6.08
N ILE A 385 -30.12 16.54 -6.62
CA ILE A 385 -30.33 15.87 -7.90
C ILE A 385 -30.96 14.48 -7.80
N ARG A 386 -30.91 13.86 -6.61
CA ARG A 386 -31.31 12.46 -6.39
C ARG A 386 -32.72 12.13 -6.86
N GLU A 387 -33.69 13.02 -6.62
CA GLU A 387 -35.08 12.73 -7.00
C GLU A 387 -35.32 12.80 -8.51
N GLN A 388 -34.42 13.42 -9.29
CA GLN A 388 -34.53 13.45 -10.74
C GLN A 388 -33.81 12.29 -11.43
N THR A 389 -33.10 11.44 -10.68
CA THR A 389 -32.48 10.22 -11.22
C THR A 389 -33.38 9.00 -11.02
N SER A 390 -33.11 7.91 -11.75
CA SER A 390 -33.93 6.70 -11.70
C SER A 390 -33.09 5.44 -11.91
N GLY A 391 -33.67 4.28 -11.56
CA GLY A 391 -33.02 2.98 -11.69
C GLY A 391 -31.68 2.93 -10.95
N GLU A 392 -30.71 2.26 -11.57
CA GLU A 392 -29.36 2.07 -11.01
C GLU A 392 -28.66 3.41 -10.69
N GLN A 393 -28.88 4.47 -11.48
CA GLN A 393 -28.30 5.79 -11.22
C GLN A 393 -28.80 6.37 -9.89
N LYS A 394 -30.08 6.14 -9.55
CA LYS A 394 -30.64 6.60 -8.28
C LYS A 394 -30.05 5.84 -7.10
N ASP A 395 -29.89 4.52 -7.23
CA ASP A 395 -29.26 3.70 -6.19
C ASP A 395 -27.78 4.08 -5.99
N TYR A 396 -27.05 4.35 -7.08
CA TYR A 396 -25.66 4.82 -7.04
C TYR A 396 -25.53 6.19 -6.36
N ILE A 397 -26.34 7.19 -6.74
CA ILE A 397 -26.30 8.50 -6.09
C ILE A 397 -26.71 8.38 -4.62
N THR A 398 -27.67 7.51 -4.30
CA THR A 398 -28.09 7.27 -2.91
C THR A 398 -26.93 6.71 -2.08
N SER A 399 -26.15 5.75 -2.61
CA SER A 399 -24.97 5.23 -1.91
C SER A 399 -23.86 6.27 -1.79
N ALA A 400 -23.64 7.10 -2.82
CA ALA A 400 -22.71 8.22 -2.79
C ALA A 400 -23.03 9.24 -1.68
N ILE A 401 -24.31 9.64 -1.57
CA ILE A 401 -24.76 10.54 -0.50
C ILE A 401 -24.52 9.90 0.87
N ALA A 402 -24.91 8.64 1.06
CA ALA A 402 -24.72 7.95 2.33
C ALA A 402 -23.24 7.94 2.76
N GLN A 403 -22.32 7.70 1.82
CA GLN A 403 -20.88 7.73 2.09
C GLN A 403 -20.42 9.11 2.59
N LEU A 404 -20.82 10.18 1.90
CA LEU A 404 -20.48 11.55 2.30
C LEU A 404 -20.99 11.87 3.71
N CYS A 405 -22.22 11.44 4.04
CA CYS A 405 -22.76 11.61 5.39
C CYS A 405 -21.90 10.89 6.45
N PHE A 406 -21.40 9.67 6.18
CA PHE A 406 -20.51 8.98 7.13
C PHE A 406 -19.16 9.66 7.29
N MET A 407 -18.63 10.24 6.22
CA MET A 407 -17.39 11.00 6.25
C MET A 407 -17.49 12.29 7.07
N ASP A 408 -18.67 12.91 7.12
CA ASP A 408 -18.98 14.09 7.95
C ASP A 408 -19.63 13.73 9.30
N ASP A 409 -19.54 12.47 9.74
CA ASP A 409 -20.08 11.96 11.02
C ASP A 409 -21.60 12.18 11.19
N GLN A 410 -22.35 12.34 10.09
CA GLN A 410 -23.81 12.49 10.06
C GLN A 410 -24.51 11.11 10.03
N ILE A 411 -24.31 10.31 11.09
CA ILE A 411 -24.64 8.88 11.08
C ILE A 411 -26.12 8.58 10.82
N ASP A 412 -27.05 9.33 11.42
CA ASP A 412 -28.50 9.12 11.21
C ASP A 412 -28.93 9.44 9.77
N LEU A 413 -28.35 10.48 9.17
CA LEU A 413 -28.63 10.85 7.78
C LEU A 413 -28.03 9.84 6.81
N GLY A 414 -26.80 9.39 7.07
CA GLY A 414 -26.15 8.31 6.33
C GLY A 414 -26.99 7.05 6.34
N LYS A 415 -27.42 6.61 7.53
CA LYS A 415 -28.31 5.45 7.70
C LYS A 415 -29.61 5.60 6.90
N LYS A 416 -30.25 6.77 6.98
CA LYS A 416 -31.49 7.06 6.22
C LYS A 416 -31.27 6.85 4.71
N TYR A 417 -30.16 7.31 4.15
CA TYR A 417 -29.87 7.10 2.72
C TYR A 417 -29.47 5.66 2.41
N THR A 418 -28.68 4.99 3.26
CA THR A 418 -28.35 3.56 3.11
C THR A 418 -29.62 2.70 3.08
N ASP A 419 -30.61 2.99 3.93
CA ASP A 419 -31.90 2.29 3.97
C ASP A 419 -32.75 2.55 2.71
N MET A 420 -32.49 3.64 1.98
CA MET A 420 -33.18 3.97 0.72
C MET A 420 -32.58 3.25 -0.51
N ILE A 421 -31.42 2.61 -0.39
CA ILE A 421 -30.81 1.84 -1.49
C ILE A 421 -31.68 0.60 -1.75
N SER A 422 -32.19 0.47 -2.98
CA SER A 422 -33.04 -0.63 -3.42
C SER A 422 -32.37 -1.99 -3.18
N ASP A 423 -33.10 -3.00 -2.69
CA ASP A 423 -32.59 -4.38 -2.58
C ASP A 423 -32.36 -5.04 -3.95
N LYS A 424 -32.77 -4.39 -5.04
CA LYS A 424 -32.52 -4.81 -6.42
C LYS A 424 -31.34 -4.09 -7.09
N ALA A 425 -30.65 -3.20 -6.38
CA ALA A 425 -29.45 -2.57 -6.92
C ALA A 425 -28.40 -3.64 -7.29
N ASN A 426 -27.47 -3.31 -8.19
CA ASN A 426 -26.44 -4.24 -8.63
C ASN A 426 -25.54 -4.70 -7.45
N ALA A 427 -24.78 -5.78 -7.67
CA ALA A 427 -23.96 -6.40 -6.62
C ALA A 427 -22.94 -5.43 -6.00
N SER A 428 -22.33 -4.53 -6.78
CA SER A 428 -21.37 -3.54 -6.29
C SER A 428 -22.04 -2.50 -5.38
N ILE A 429 -23.24 -2.05 -5.71
CA ILE A 429 -24.01 -1.11 -4.87
C ILE A 429 -24.51 -1.81 -3.60
N GLN A 430 -24.92 -3.08 -3.66
CA GLN A 430 -25.27 -3.86 -2.46
C GLN A 430 -24.07 -4.05 -1.52
N MET A 431 -22.89 -4.33 -2.08
CA MET A 431 -21.66 -4.40 -1.32
C MET A 431 -21.40 -3.06 -0.61
N GLN A 432 -21.53 -1.93 -1.32
CA GLN A 432 -21.37 -0.60 -0.70
C GLN A 432 -22.40 -0.36 0.42
N LYS A 433 -23.65 -0.80 0.24
CA LYS A 433 -24.69 -0.75 1.28
C LYS A 433 -24.24 -1.50 2.54
N ASN A 434 -23.66 -2.69 2.42
CA ASN A 434 -23.17 -3.46 3.57
C ASN A 434 -22.01 -2.78 4.29
N ILE A 435 -21.08 -2.17 3.56
CA ILE A 435 -20.01 -1.35 4.15
C ILE A 435 -20.60 -0.23 4.99
N GLN A 436 -21.58 0.48 4.45
CA GLN A 436 -22.25 1.59 5.12
C GLN A 436 -23.02 1.14 6.37
N LEU A 437 -23.71 -0.01 6.30
CA LEU A 437 -24.35 -0.59 7.48
C LEU A 437 -23.34 -1.02 8.55
N ALA A 438 -22.14 -1.48 8.17
CA ALA A 438 -21.06 -1.72 9.10
C ALA A 438 -20.62 -0.42 9.79
N LEU A 439 -20.45 0.68 9.05
CA LEU A 439 -20.14 2.00 9.62
C LEU A 439 -21.20 2.48 10.61
N VAL A 440 -22.49 2.32 10.28
CA VAL A 440 -23.59 2.61 11.22
C VAL A 440 -23.42 1.81 12.51
N SER A 441 -23.22 0.50 12.39
CA SER A 441 -23.12 -0.40 13.55
C SER A 441 -21.92 -0.06 14.43
N LEU A 442 -20.77 0.25 13.82
CA LEU A 442 -19.55 0.67 14.53
C LEU A 442 -19.78 1.96 15.36
N LYS A 443 -20.63 2.88 14.87
CA LYS A 443 -20.88 4.16 15.52
C LYS A 443 -22.03 4.14 16.54
N GLN A 444 -23.14 3.49 16.23
CA GLN A 444 -24.38 3.58 17.03
C GLN A 444 -24.58 2.42 18.01
N ASP A 445 -24.09 1.22 17.67
CA ASP A 445 -24.43 0.01 18.43
C ASP A 445 -23.41 -0.30 19.55
N ASP A 446 -23.83 -1.16 20.48
CA ASP A 446 -22.94 -1.74 21.49
C ASP A 446 -22.12 -2.88 20.88
N MET A 447 -20.83 -2.63 20.67
CA MET A 447 -19.93 -3.60 20.03
C MET A 447 -19.55 -4.77 20.93
N LYS A 448 -20.01 -4.79 22.19
CA LYS A 448 -19.90 -5.95 23.08
C LYS A 448 -21.05 -6.94 22.91
N ASP A 449 -22.14 -6.52 22.27
CA ASP A 449 -23.28 -7.39 21.99
C ASP A 449 -22.93 -8.41 20.91
N GLU A 450 -23.18 -9.69 21.18
CA GLU A 450 -22.87 -10.78 20.26
C GLU A 450 -23.69 -10.71 18.97
N GLU A 451 -24.94 -10.24 19.02
CA GLU A 451 -25.79 -10.05 17.84
C GLU A 451 -25.21 -8.97 16.92
N VAL A 452 -24.76 -7.84 17.50
CA VAL A 452 -24.09 -6.76 16.76
C VAL A 452 -22.78 -7.25 16.14
N GLN A 453 -21.97 -7.99 16.90
CA GLN A 453 -20.73 -8.60 16.38
C GLN A 453 -21.00 -9.57 15.23
N ASN A 454 -22.01 -10.43 15.37
CA ASN A 454 -22.40 -11.35 14.30
C ASN A 454 -22.95 -10.60 13.07
N GLN A 455 -23.57 -9.44 13.27
CA GLN A 455 -24.02 -8.60 12.17
C GLN A 455 -22.84 -7.89 11.46
N LEU A 456 -21.87 -7.37 12.21
CA LEU A 456 -20.61 -6.84 11.67
C LEU A 456 -19.86 -7.91 10.86
N PHE A 457 -19.78 -9.15 11.37
CA PHE A 457 -19.22 -10.27 10.62
C PHE A 457 -19.89 -10.44 9.26
N LYS A 458 -21.23 -10.49 9.20
CA LYS A 458 -21.94 -10.63 7.92
C LYS A 458 -21.62 -9.50 6.94
N TYR A 459 -21.50 -8.27 7.44
CA TYR A 459 -21.14 -7.14 6.58
C TYR A 459 -19.72 -7.27 6.03
N PHE A 460 -18.73 -7.59 6.88
CA PHE A 460 -17.35 -7.80 6.46
C PHE A 460 -17.21 -8.97 5.48
N ASP A 461 -17.83 -10.11 5.80
CA ASP A 461 -17.82 -11.32 4.97
C ASP A 461 -18.49 -11.10 3.60
N SER A 462 -19.51 -10.24 3.53
CA SER A 462 -20.15 -9.90 2.26
C SER A 462 -19.24 -9.18 1.27
N VAL A 463 -18.23 -8.46 1.78
CA VAL A 463 -17.20 -7.81 0.97
C VAL A 463 -16.07 -8.79 0.69
N GLU A 464 -15.63 -9.54 1.72
CA GLU A 464 -14.51 -10.48 1.58
C GLU A 464 -14.78 -11.63 0.61
N ASN A 465 -16.01 -12.16 0.56
CA ASN A 465 -16.40 -13.19 -0.41
C ASN A 465 -16.37 -12.73 -1.87
N LEU A 466 -16.32 -11.43 -2.13
CA LEU A 466 -16.22 -10.89 -3.49
C LEU A 466 -14.76 -10.76 -3.97
N VAL A 467 -13.79 -10.79 -3.05
CA VAL A 467 -12.37 -10.57 -3.35
C VAL A 467 -11.82 -11.61 -4.32
N GLU A 468 -12.26 -12.88 -4.25
CA GLU A 468 -11.82 -13.93 -5.17
C GLU A 468 -12.13 -13.60 -6.64
N ASN A 469 -13.15 -12.78 -6.88
CA ASN A 469 -13.58 -12.37 -8.22
C ASN A 469 -13.14 -10.94 -8.59
N ASP A 470 -12.80 -10.12 -7.58
CA ASP A 470 -12.31 -8.75 -7.76
C ASP A 470 -11.25 -8.41 -6.70
N ASN A 471 -9.99 -8.62 -7.06
CA ASN A 471 -8.85 -8.27 -6.22
C ASN A 471 -8.78 -6.77 -5.91
N GLY A 472 -9.42 -5.89 -6.71
CA GLY A 472 -9.47 -4.46 -6.43
C GLY A 472 -10.20 -4.12 -5.11
N LEU A 473 -10.94 -5.08 -4.54
CA LEU A 473 -11.60 -4.94 -3.24
C LEU A 473 -10.65 -5.10 -2.04
N PHE A 474 -9.39 -5.52 -2.24
CA PHE A 474 -8.39 -5.55 -1.15
C PHE A 474 -8.25 -4.19 -0.48
N LYS A 475 -8.17 -3.12 -1.28
CA LYS A 475 -8.09 -1.74 -0.77
C LYS A 475 -9.31 -1.32 0.04
N ASN A 476 -10.47 -1.81 -0.36
CA ASN A 476 -11.72 -1.54 0.31
C ASN A 476 -11.77 -2.20 1.69
N LEU A 477 -11.36 -3.48 1.77
CA LEU A 477 -11.22 -4.19 3.04
C LEU A 477 -10.15 -3.61 3.95
N TYR A 478 -9.01 -3.20 3.39
CA TYR A 478 -7.98 -2.45 4.13
C TYR A 478 -8.62 -1.27 4.86
N SER A 479 -9.31 -0.41 4.12
CA SER A 479 -9.91 0.81 4.66
C SER A 479 -10.99 0.50 5.71
N LEU A 480 -11.84 -0.48 5.42
CA LEU A 480 -12.92 -0.89 6.33
C LEU A 480 -12.37 -1.42 7.66
N TYR A 481 -11.36 -2.29 7.63
CA TYR A 481 -10.76 -2.83 8.85
C TYR A 481 -9.96 -1.78 9.61
N ARG A 482 -9.28 -0.85 8.91
CA ARG A 482 -8.58 0.28 9.54
C ARG A 482 -9.55 1.15 10.35
N ILE A 483 -10.69 1.49 9.77
CA ILE A 483 -11.74 2.29 10.42
C ILE A 483 -12.37 1.51 11.58
N ALA A 484 -12.72 0.23 11.36
CA ALA A 484 -13.28 -0.61 12.41
C ALA A 484 -12.31 -0.77 13.60
N SER A 485 -11.02 -1.01 13.34
CA SER A 485 -9.98 -1.06 14.36
C SER A 485 -9.95 0.21 15.22
N ALA A 486 -9.97 1.38 14.58
CA ALA A 486 -9.97 2.66 15.27
C ALA A 486 -11.22 2.87 16.14
N ASP A 487 -12.40 2.42 15.69
CA ASP A 487 -13.63 2.53 16.48
C ASP A 487 -13.68 1.54 17.66
N PHE A 488 -13.16 0.31 17.51
CA PHE A 488 -12.96 -0.62 18.64
C PHE A 488 -11.95 -0.09 19.65
N PHE A 489 -10.86 0.52 19.18
CA PHE A 489 -9.86 1.17 20.03
C PHE A 489 -10.50 2.28 20.88
N LYS A 490 -11.30 3.17 20.26
CA LYS A 490 -12.01 4.25 20.97
C LYS A 490 -13.00 3.74 22.03
N LYS A 491 -13.64 2.57 21.80
CA LYS A 491 -14.52 1.92 22.78
C LYS A 491 -13.76 1.10 23.85
N GLY A 492 -12.43 1.08 23.82
CA GLY A 492 -11.58 0.42 24.81
C GLY A 492 -11.38 -1.08 24.58
N ASP A 493 -11.73 -1.61 23.41
CA ASP A 493 -11.52 -3.02 23.07
C ASP A 493 -10.24 -3.22 22.27
N GLN A 494 -9.10 -3.19 22.97
CA GLN A 494 -7.76 -3.31 22.39
C GLN A 494 -7.53 -4.64 21.66
N VAL A 495 -8.20 -5.72 22.08
CA VAL A 495 -8.03 -7.06 21.49
C VAL A 495 -8.62 -7.07 20.08
N THR A 496 -9.91 -6.72 19.95
CA THR A 496 -10.58 -6.68 18.65
C THR A 496 -9.97 -5.63 17.73
N ALA A 497 -9.62 -4.45 18.29
CA ALA A 497 -8.95 -3.40 17.53
C ALA A 497 -7.63 -3.88 16.91
N GLY A 498 -6.80 -4.60 17.68
CA GLY A 498 -5.53 -5.13 17.19
C GLY A 498 -5.69 -6.20 16.12
N LEU A 499 -6.63 -7.12 16.30
CA LEU A 499 -6.88 -8.17 15.29
C LEU A 499 -7.41 -7.59 13.98
N LEU A 500 -8.31 -6.59 14.04
CA LEU A 500 -8.77 -5.87 12.85
C LEU A 500 -7.66 -5.03 12.21
N MET A 501 -6.75 -4.44 13.00
CA MET A 501 -5.59 -3.74 12.46
C MET A 501 -4.70 -4.69 11.65
N MET A 502 -4.40 -5.87 12.21
CA MET A 502 -3.62 -6.88 11.50
C MET A 502 -4.33 -7.38 10.24
N LYS A 503 -5.66 -7.51 10.25
CA LYS A 503 -6.44 -7.79 9.02
C LYS A 503 -6.31 -6.66 8.01
N SER A 504 -6.36 -5.41 8.44
CA SER A 504 -6.13 -4.25 7.59
C SER A 504 -4.77 -4.40 6.90
N ASP A 505 -3.70 -4.60 7.66
CA ASP A 505 -2.33 -4.64 7.13
C ASP A 505 -2.12 -5.79 6.13
N GLN A 506 -2.84 -6.92 6.30
CA GLN A 506 -2.87 -8.02 5.32
C GLN A 506 -3.49 -7.64 3.96
N LYS A 507 -4.26 -6.55 3.90
CA LYS A 507 -5.05 -6.12 2.74
C LYS A 507 -4.53 -4.82 2.09
N ASN A 508 -3.43 -4.23 2.59
CA ASN A 508 -2.85 -2.92 2.21
C ASN A 508 -2.34 -2.77 0.74
N GLU A 509 -2.59 -3.75 -0.13
CA GLU A 509 -2.16 -3.90 -1.54
C GLU A 509 -0.67 -4.23 -1.81
N GLY A 510 -0.48 -5.30 -2.61
CA GLY A 510 0.61 -5.49 -3.58
C GLY A 510 1.94 -6.11 -3.12
N GLU A 511 2.10 -7.44 -3.29
CA GLU A 511 3.33 -8.27 -3.35
C GLU A 511 4.44 -8.14 -2.28
N TYR A 512 4.49 -7.09 -1.45
CA TYR A 512 5.37 -7.02 -0.27
C TYR A 512 4.88 -7.92 0.87
N SER A 513 3.62 -8.36 0.84
CA SER A 513 3.14 -9.43 1.71
C SER A 513 3.84 -10.77 1.45
N VAL A 514 4.38 -10.98 0.24
CA VAL A 514 5.13 -12.20 -0.14
C VAL A 514 6.49 -12.28 0.57
N TYR A 515 7.02 -11.13 1.03
CA TYR A 515 8.23 -11.08 1.86
C TYR A 515 7.96 -11.10 3.36
N ASN A 516 6.70 -10.90 3.77
CA ASN A 516 6.30 -10.99 5.17
C ASN A 516 5.96 -12.44 5.53
N ASN A 517 6.98 -13.26 5.70
CA ASN A 517 6.82 -14.37 6.64
C ASN A 517 6.48 -13.75 8.00
N PRO A 518 5.30 -14.02 8.59
CA PRO A 518 4.92 -13.45 9.86
C PRO A 518 5.98 -13.85 10.89
N ASN A 519 6.84 -12.90 11.22
CA ASN A 519 7.86 -13.09 12.23
C ASN A 519 7.22 -12.91 13.61
N PHE A 520 7.94 -13.29 14.66
CA PHE A 520 7.47 -13.19 16.04
C PHE A 520 6.77 -11.86 16.36
N TYR A 521 7.38 -10.74 15.95
CA TYR A 521 6.92 -9.42 16.31
C TYR A 521 5.68 -8.98 15.51
N SER A 522 5.51 -9.45 14.27
CA SER A 522 4.29 -9.22 13.49
C SER A 522 3.01 -9.69 14.19
N SER A 523 3.10 -10.70 15.07
CA SER A 523 1.95 -11.23 15.82
C SER A 523 1.65 -10.47 17.11
N ILE A 524 2.56 -9.62 17.58
CA ILE A 524 2.43 -8.95 18.88
C ILE A 524 2.62 -7.43 18.81
N GLY A 525 3.12 -6.85 17.71
CA GLY A 525 3.57 -5.45 17.65
C GLY A 525 2.47 -4.44 17.96
N TYR A 526 1.25 -4.65 17.47
CA TYR A 526 0.11 -3.81 17.84
C TYR A 526 -0.13 -3.84 19.35
N PHE A 527 -0.13 -5.04 19.94
CA PHE A 527 -0.39 -5.26 21.35
C PHE A 527 0.77 -4.77 22.22
N ASP A 528 2.02 -4.86 21.77
CA ASP A 528 3.19 -4.32 22.46
C ASP A 528 3.06 -2.82 22.74
N ARG A 529 2.44 -2.10 21.79
CA ARG A 529 2.24 -0.66 21.87
C ARG A 529 0.97 -0.28 22.62
N ASN A 530 -0.12 -1.01 22.42
CA ASN A 530 -1.43 -0.54 22.85
C ASN A 530 -2.03 -1.34 24.02
N ALA A 531 -1.61 -2.59 24.25
CA ALA A 531 -2.24 -3.48 25.21
C ALA A 531 -1.73 -3.28 26.65
N THR A 532 -2.64 -3.44 27.60
CA THR A 532 -2.36 -3.68 29.01
C THR A 532 -2.15 -5.17 29.30
N VAL A 533 -1.82 -5.53 30.55
CA VAL A 533 -1.72 -6.95 30.92
C VAL A 533 -3.07 -7.65 30.80
N GLU A 534 -4.14 -6.96 31.20
CA GLU A 534 -5.51 -7.44 31.15
C GLU A 534 -5.98 -7.67 29.70
N ASP A 535 -5.55 -6.81 28.77
CA ASP A 535 -5.81 -7.01 27.34
C ASP A 535 -5.11 -8.25 26.79
N VAL A 536 -3.86 -8.49 27.19
CA VAL A 536 -3.13 -9.70 26.79
C VAL A 536 -3.76 -10.96 27.40
N ASP A 537 -4.30 -10.88 28.62
CA ASP A 537 -5.07 -11.99 29.20
C ASP A 537 -6.36 -12.28 28.40
N ARG A 538 -7.07 -11.24 27.96
CA ARG A 538 -8.24 -11.40 27.07
C ARG A 538 -7.84 -12.02 25.72
N LEU A 539 -6.71 -11.61 25.14
CA LEU A 539 -6.19 -12.17 23.88
C LEU A 539 -5.79 -13.64 24.02
N ILE A 540 -5.12 -14.01 25.12
CA ILE A 540 -4.78 -15.40 25.46
C ILE A 540 -6.06 -16.24 25.62
N ALA A 541 -7.05 -15.73 26.36
CA ALA A 541 -8.32 -16.41 26.55
C ALA A 541 -9.07 -16.61 25.22
N LEU A 542 -9.09 -15.58 24.36
CA LEU A 542 -9.67 -15.67 23.02
C LEU A 542 -8.95 -16.74 22.18
N GLN A 543 -7.62 -16.81 22.22
CA GLN A 543 -6.86 -17.85 21.51
C GLN A 543 -7.30 -19.26 21.93
N GLN A 544 -7.43 -19.48 23.23
CA GLN A 544 -7.75 -20.78 23.83
C GLN A 544 -9.22 -21.18 23.72
N LYS A 545 -10.12 -20.22 23.51
CA LYS A 545 -11.57 -20.47 23.40
C LYS A 545 -11.87 -21.47 22.28
N GLU A 546 -12.47 -22.61 22.59
CA GLU A 546 -12.85 -23.61 21.57
C GLU A 546 -14.12 -23.18 20.83
N ASP A 547 -15.14 -22.74 21.58
CA ASP A 547 -16.44 -22.31 21.06
C ASP A 547 -16.46 -20.83 20.69
N LYS A 548 -15.64 -20.45 19.71
CA LYS A 548 -15.63 -19.08 19.18
C LYS A 548 -16.92 -18.75 18.42
N THR A 549 -17.44 -17.54 18.60
CA THR A 549 -18.54 -16.98 17.79
C THR A 549 -18.09 -16.82 16.33
N PRO A 550 -19.01 -16.67 15.36
CA PRO A 550 -18.65 -16.36 13.97
C PRO A 550 -17.72 -15.15 13.84
N PHE A 551 -18.02 -14.06 14.55
CA PHE A 551 -17.18 -12.87 14.56
C PHE A 551 -15.79 -13.12 15.15
N GLU A 552 -15.70 -13.83 16.28
CA GLU A 552 -14.41 -14.19 16.88
C GLU A 552 -13.57 -15.08 15.95
N LYS A 553 -14.19 -16.09 15.32
CA LYS A 553 -13.52 -16.95 14.31
C LYS A 553 -12.99 -16.10 13.16
N TYR A 554 -13.80 -15.15 12.70
CA TYR A 554 -13.46 -14.27 11.62
C TYR A 554 -12.24 -13.39 11.94
N ILE A 555 -12.28 -12.62 13.03
CA ILE A 555 -11.19 -11.71 13.40
C ILE A 555 -9.90 -12.44 13.78
N CYS A 556 -9.99 -13.67 14.33
CA CYS A 556 -8.82 -14.50 14.66
C CYS A 556 -8.17 -15.17 13.43
N SER A 557 -8.91 -15.34 12.34
CA SER A 557 -8.42 -16.04 11.14
C SER A 557 -7.28 -15.26 10.49
N GLY A 558 -6.08 -15.86 10.48
CA GLY A 558 -4.86 -15.28 9.92
C GLY A 558 -4.15 -14.25 10.80
N THR A 559 -4.66 -13.93 11.99
CA THR A 559 -4.14 -12.83 12.84
C THR A 559 -3.62 -13.30 14.21
N MET A 560 -4.02 -14.49 14.65
CA MET A 560 -3.53 -15.04 15.92
C MET A 560 -2.10 -15.56 15.80
N ALA A 561 -1.31 -15.36 16.86
CA ALA A 561 0.04 -15.90 16.96
C ALA A 561 0.01 -17.44 16.85
N PRO A 562 1.00 -18.07 16.18
CA PRO A 562 1.06 -19.52 16.06
C PRO A 562 1.35 -20.23 17.40
N ASP A 563 1.96 -19.53 18.35
CA ASP A 563 2.25 -20.03 19.70
C ASP A 563 1.75 -19.02 20.75
N ILE A 564 0.91 -19.50 21.67
CA ILE A 564 0.37 -18.73 22.80
C ILE A 564 1.46 -18.12 23.70
N ASN A 565 2.65 -18.72 23.71
CA ASN A 565 3.78 -18.21 24.48
C ASN A 565 4.29 -16.86 23.93
N TYR A 566 3.93 -16.45 22.71
CA TYR A 566 4.25 -15.11 22.18
C TYR A 566 3.53 -14.04 23.00
N TYR A 567 2.25 -14.28 23.30
CA TYR A 567 1.46 -13.39 24.16
C TYR A 567 1.90 -13.47 25.62
N LYS A 568 2.32 -14.64 26.12
CA LYS A 568 2.89 -14.74 27.48
C LYS A 568 4.22 -13.97 27.60
N ASP A 569 5.07 -14.02 26.59
CA ASP A 569 6.30 -13.21 26.58
C ASP A 569 5.96 -11.71 26.60
N LEU A 570 4.97 -11.29 25.81
CA LEU A 570 4.49 -9.91 25.83
C LEU A 570 3.95 -9.51 27.21
N LYS A 571 3.06 -10.32 27.79
CA LYS A 571 2.50 -10.08 29.14
C LYS A 571 3.59 -9.93 30.19
N GLY A 572 4.56 -10.84 30.21
CA GLY A 572 5.68 -10.78 31.15
C GLY A 572 6.55 -9.55 30.93
N THR A 573 6.74 -9.12 29.68
CA THR A 573 7.52 -7.93 29.33
C THR A 573 6.78 -6.64 29.75
N ILE A 574 5.47 -6.53 29.52
CA ILE A 574 4.64 -5.42 30.03
C ILE A 574 4.69 -5.37 31.56
N ALA A 575 4.56 -6.51 32.23
CA ALA A 575 4.66 -6.60 33.70
C ALA A 575 6.04 -6.11 34.18
N PHE A 576 7.13 -6.50 33.51
CA PHE A 576 8.49 -6.06 33.85
C PHE A 576 8.68 -4.56 33.62
N ARG A 577 8.19 -4.00 32.49
CA ARG A 577 8.19 -2.55 32.22
C ARG A 577 7.48 -1.76 33.32
N ASN A 578 6.41 -2.31 33.87
CA ASN A 578 5.66 -1.75 35.00
C ASN A 578 6.25 -2.10 36.38
N ASN A 579 7.45 -2.70 36.42
CA ASN A 579 8.17 -3.10 37.64
C ASN A 579 7.40 -4.10 38.55
N ASN A 580 6.47 -4.86 37.97
CA ASN A 580 5.78 -5.98 38.62
C ASN A 580 6.56 -7.27 38.39
N LEU A 581 7.60 -7.48 39.20
CA LEU A 581 8.54 -8.61 39.05
C LEU A 581 7.87 -9.95 39.33
N GLU A 582 6.93 -9.99 40.27
CA GLU A 582 6.21 -11.19 40.67
C GLU A 582 5.37 -11.72 39.50
N LEU A 583 4.57 -10.85 38.85
CA LEU A 583 3.77 -11.22 37.69
C LEU A 583 4.63 -11.57 36.46
N ALA A 584 5.73 -10.82 36.24
CA ALA A 584 6.67 -11.13 35.18
C ALA A 584 7.28 -12.53 35.39
N TYR A 585 7.68 -12.86 36.62
CA TYR A 585 8.23 -14.18 36.95
C TYR A 585 7.20 -15.28 36.78
N GLU A 586 6.00 -15.13 37.32
CA GLU A 586 4.92 -16.11 37.19
C GLU A 586 4.62 -16.39 35.71
N THR A 587 4.50 -15.34 34.90
CA THR A 587 4.22 -15.48 33.47
C THR A 587 5.37 -16.18 32.74
N PHE A 588 6.60 -15.68 32.85
CA PHE A 588 7.76 -16.24 32.15
C PHE A 588 8.10 -17.67 32.61
N SER A 589 7.94 -17.98 33.90
CA SER A 589 8.22 -19.33 34.43
C SER A 589 7.20 -20.38 33.98
N SER A 590 6.02 -19.95 33.52
CA SER A 590 4.99 -20.83 32.94
C SER A 590 5.30 -21.27 31.50
N MET A 591 6.32 -20.70 30.86
CA MET A 591 6.69 -20.95 29.46
C MET A 591 7.80 -22.02 29.35
N PRO A 592 7.96 -22.67 28.17
CA PRO A 592 9.10 -23.54 27.92
C PRO A 592 10.45 -22.82 28.15
N LYS A 593 11.37 -23.45 28.88
CA LYS A 593 12.67 -22.82 29.24
C LYS A 593 13.53 -22.43 28.03
N ASP A 594 13.38 -23.14 26.92
CA ASP A 594 14.11 -22.93 25.67
C ASP A 594 13.38 -22.01 24.68
N PHE A 595 12.27 -21.40 25.08
CA PHE A 595 11.47 -20.50 24.24
C PHE A 595 12.32 -19.37 23.63
N TRP A 596 13.03 -18.60 24.46
CA TRP A 596 13.89 -17.49 24.01
C TRP A 596 15.15 -17.94 23.26
N LYS A 597 15.49 -19.23 23.29
CA LYS A 597 16.56 -19.78 22.46
C LYS A 597 16.08 -20.07 21.04
N LYS A 598 14.79 -20.38 20.87
CA LYS A 598 14.19 -20.84 19.61
C LYS A 598 13.43 -19.75 18.85
N ASN A 599 13.01 -18.69 19.53
CA ASN A 599 12.13 -17.67 18.96
C ASN A 599 12.83 -16.32 18.92
N TYR A 600 12.58 -15.58 17.84
CA TYR A 600 13.04 -14.20 17.64
C TYR A 600 14.56 -14.00 17.82
N ALA A 601 15.00 -12.74 17.94
CA ALA A 601 16.42 -12.40 18.10
C ALA A 601 16.96 -12.59 19.54
N PHE A 602 16.15 -13.11 20.47
CA PHE A 602 16.51 -13.20 21.89
C PHE A 602 17.85 -13.90 22.16
N THR A 603 18.18 -14.96 21.41
CA THR A 603 19.44 -15.69 21.58
C THR A 603 20.69 -14.84 21.33
N ASP A 604 20.56 -13.75 20.56
CA ASP A 604 21.66 -12.86 20.20
C ASP A 604 21.86 -11.74 21.23
N TYR A 605 20.88 -11.52 22.11
CA TYR A 605 20.87 -10.43 23.09
C TYR A 605 20.65 -10.90 24.54
N LEU A 606 20.36 -12.17 24.79
CA LEU A 606 20.32 -12.79 26.12
C LEU A 606 21.49 -13.77 26.30
N ASN A 607 22.69 -13.31 25.91
CA ASN A 607 23.91 -14.11 25.77
C ASN A 607 25.14 -13.58 26.50
N GLU A 608 25.00 -12.47 27.23
CA GLU A 608 26.04 -11.86 28.08
C GLU A 608 25.56 -11.76 29.53
N ASN A 609 26.49 -11.63 30.48
CA ASN A 609 26.14 -11.52 31.89
C ASN A 609 25.45 -10.16 32.18
N PRO A 610 24.16 -10.13 32.54
CA PRO A 610 23.43 -8.89 32.76
C PRO A 610 23.78 -8.25 34.11
N PHE A 611 24.50 -8.93 35.00
CA PHE A 611 24.92 -8.42 36.32
C PHE A 611 26.32 -7.80 36.31
N THR A 612 26.90 -7.55 35.13
CA THR A 612 28.18 -6.84 34.96
C THR A 612 27.99 -5.67 34.00
N PRO A 613 28.38 -4.43 34.36
CA PRO A 613 28.03 -3.24 33.55
C PRO A 613 28.73 -3.28 32.19
N LYS A 614 27.96 -3.41 31.09
CA LYS A 614 28.48 -3.46 29.71
C LYS A 614 29.35 -2.23 29.39
N ILE A 615 28.95 -1.05 29.84
CA ILE A 615 29.64 0.21 29.52
C ILE A 615 31.09 0.26 30.04
N LEU A 616 31.40 -0.54 31.07
CA LEU A 616 32.75 -0.64 31.63
C LEU A 616 33.57 -1.80 31.04
N GLN A 617 33.06 -2.48 30.00
CA GLN A 617 33.76 -3.55 29.30
C GLN A 617 34.26 -3.06 27.96
N LYS A 618 35.52 -3.37 27.64
CA LYS A 618 36.05 -3.17 26.28
C LYS A 618 35.49 -4.26 25.37
N ASP A 619 35.38 -4.00 24.07
CA ASP A 619 34.85 -4.98 23.11
C ASP A 619 35.58 -6.33 23.17
N LYS A 620 36.90 -6.32 23.36
CA LYS A 620 37.73 -7.53 23.49
C LYS A 620 37.52 -8.30 24.81
N GLU A 621 36.91 -7.68 25.81
CA GLU A 621 36.63 -8.28 27.12
C GLU A 621 35.22 -8.89 27.18
N ARG A 622 34.34 -8.54 26.23
CA ARG A 622 32.96 -9.04 26.20
C ARG A 622 32.94 -10.54 25.88
N LYS A 623 32.11 -11.27 26.62
CA LYS A 623 31.92 -12.71 26.47
C LYS A 623 30.45 -13.03 26.26
N PHE A 624 30.19 -13.68 25.12
CA PHE A 624 28.84 -14.09 24.70
C PHE A 624 28.58 -15.56 25.06
N ASP A 625 29.05 -16.04 26.21
CA ASP A 625 28.92 -17.42 26.70
C ASP A 625 27.93 -17.56 27.87
N TYR A 626 27.41 -16.45 28.39
CA TYR A 626 26.43 -16.44 29.48
C TYR A 626 25.00 -16.49 28.93
N ARG A 627 24.39 -17.67 28.88
CA ARG A 627 22.99 -17.81 28.47
C ARG A 627 22.08 -17.74 29.68
N PHE A 628 21.02 -16.95 29.58
CA PHE A 628 19.94 -16.90 30.57
C PHE A 628 18.59 -16.75 29.86
N ASN A 629 17.51 -17.12 30.53
CA ASN A 629 16.16 -16.79 30.08
C ASN A 629 15.52 -15.71 30.94
N LYS A 630 14.43 -15.09 30.44
CA LYS A 630 13.75 -14.00 31.16
C LYS A 630 13.29 -14.43 32.56
N ALA A 631 12.80 -15.66 32.74
CA ALA A 631 12.35 -16.15 34.05
C ALA A 631 13.49 -16.22 35.09
N GLU A 632 14.65 -16.75 34.71
CA GLU A 632 15.85 -16.83 35.56
C GLU A 632 16.37 -15.44 35.94
N PHE A 633 16.38 -14.51 34.98
CA PHE A 633 16.75 -13.13 35.24
C PHE A 633 15.85 -12.47 36.28
N ILE A 634 14.52 -12.55 36.10
CA ILE A 634 13.56 -11.96 37.04
C ILE A 634 13.64 -12.64 38.42
N ALA A 635 13.78 -13.97 38.48
CA ALA A 635 13.98 -14.69 39.75
C ALA A 635 15.20 -14.14 40.51
N LYS A 636 16.30 -13.86 39.79
CA LYS A 636 17.49 -13.28 40.39
C LYS A 636 17.27 -11.86 40.88
N LEU A 637 16.51 -11.03 40.15
CA LEU A 637 16.14 -9.68 40.62
C LEU A 637 15.32 -9.75 41.91
N ILE A 638 14.34 -10.65 42.00
CA ILE A 638 13.52 -10.84 43.21
C ILE A 638 14.40 -11.26 44.40
N GLU A 639 15.31 -12.22 44.18
CA GLU A 639 16.27 -12.67 45.20
C GLU A 639 17.14 -11.51 45.72
N LEU A 640 17.76 -10.75 44.81
CA LEU A 640 18.63 -9.62 45.16
C LEU A 640 17.85 -8.50 45.86
N LYS A 641 16.62 -8.21 45.42
CA LYS A 641 15.73 -7.22 46.03
C LYS A 641 15.36 -7.63 47.46
N LYS A 642 15.16 -8.92 47.72
CA LYS A 642 14.90 -9.48 49.06
C LYS A 642 16.14 -9.42 49.96
N GLN A 643 17.33 -9.71 49.43
CA GLN A 643 18.59 -9.64 50.19
C GLN A 643 18.90 -8.20 50.64
N ASN A 644 18.70 -7.23 49.76
CA ASN A 644 18.83 -5.80 50.05
C ASN A 644 20.14 -5.39 50.76
N THR A 645 21.24 -6.07 50.48
CA THR A 645 22.60 -5.69 50.89
C THR A 645 23.22 -4.71 49.90
N ALA A 646 24.32 -4.04 50.27
CA ALA A 646 25.05 -3.16 49.35
C ALA A 646 25.46 -3.88 48.05
N SER A 647 26.02 -5.09 48.16
CA SER A 647 26.41 -5.92 47.00
C SER A 647 25.20 -6.34 46.15
N SER A 648 24.08 -6.73 46.78
CA SER A 648 22.88 -7.09 46.01
C SER A 648 22.25 -5.89 45.30
N ASN A 649 22.24 -4.70 45.91
CA ASN A 649 21.76 -3.48 45.26
C ASN A 649 22.71 -3.07 44.12
N LEU A 650 24.02 -3.28 44.26
CA LEU A 650 24.98 -3.04 43.18
C LEU A 650 24.73 -3.98 41.98
N GLN A 651 24.45 -5.25 42.22
CA GLN A 651 24.07 -6.20 41.16
C GLN A 651 22.72 -5.85 40.52
N LEU A 652 21.71 -5.43 41.30
CA LEU A 652 20.44 -4.92 40.75
C LEU A 652 20.69 -3.73 39.83
N ALA A 653 21.54 -2.81 40.25
CA ALA A 653 21.87 -1.63 39.46
C ALA A 653 22.54 -2.00 38.11
N HIS A 654 23.45 -2.98 38.13
CA HIS A 654 24.03 -3.53 36.89
C HIS A 654 22.97 -4.15 35.98
N ALA A 655 22.06 -4.92 36.55
CA ALA A 655 20.96 -5.55 35.80
C ALA A 655 20.05 -4.50 35.15
N TYR A 656 19.58 -3.51 35.90
CA TYR A 656 18.76 -2.44 35.36
C TYR A 656 19.51 -1.57 34.32
N PHE A 657 20.83 -1.37 34.50
CA PHE A 657 21.63 -0.69 33.47
C PHE A 657 21.67 -1.52 32.17
N ASN A 658 21.84 -2.83 32.28
CA ASN A 658 22.02 -3.70 31.12
C ASN A 658 20.73 -4.01 30.36
N VAL A 659 19.56 -3.77 30.93
CA VAL A 659 18.28 -3.84 30.21
C VAL A 659 17.87 -2.50 29.59
N SER A 660 18.72 -1.47 29.71
CA SER A 660 18.52 -0.17 29.06
C SER A 660 18.95 -0.20 27.59
N TYR A 661 18.69 0.88 26.86
CA TYR A 661 19.14 1.11 25.49
C TYR A 661 20.66 0.90 25.30
N LEU A 662 21.44 1.26 26.32
CA LEU A 662 22.91 1.15 26.30
C LEU A 662 23.41 -0.25 26.64
N GLY A 663 22.55 -1.08 27.23
CA GLY A 663 22.88 -2.35 27.85
C GLY A 663 23.12 -3.51 26.88
N ASN A 664 23.44 -4.69 27.43
CA ASN A 664 23.63 -5.94 26.65
C ASN A 664 22.37 -6.82 26.63
N SER A 665 21.34 -6.49 27.39
CA SER A 665 20.14 -7.30 27.64
C SER A 665 18.86 -6.51 27.41
N TRP A 666 18.88 -5.56 26.46
CA TRP A 666 17.78 -4.64 26.16
C TRP A 666 16.48 -5.38 25.76
N MET A 667 16.58 -6.60 25.21
CA MET A 667 15.43 -7.45 24.87
C MET A 667 14.65 -8.00 26.07
N MET A 668 15.09 -7.71 27.30
CA MET A 668 14.25 -7.86 28.48
C MET A 668 13.10 -6.83 28.51
N VAL A 669 13.28 -5.68 27.85
CA VAL A 669 12.38 -4.52 27.91
C VAL A 669 11.75 -4.20 26.56
N ALA A 670 12.48 -4.29 25.45
CA ALA A 670 11.98 -3.89 24.13
C ALA A 670 12.10 -5.01 23.09
N TYR A 671 11.30 -4.94 22.03
CA TYR A 671 11.35 -5.87 20.89
C TYR A 671 12.05 -5.28 19.66
N ASP A 672 12.21 -3.96 19.65
CA ASP A 672 13.00 -3.19 18.71
C ASP A 672 14.00 -2.32 19.51
N TRP A 673 15.21 -2.13 18.99
CA TRP A 673 16.29 -1.44 19.73
C TRP A 673 16.15 0.08 19.64
N THR A 674 15.69 0.59 18.50
CA THR A 674 15.47 2.02 18.25
C THR A 674 14.03 2.24 17.77
N SER A 675 13.44 3.37 18.16
CA SER A 675 12.18 3.85 17.57
C SER A 675 12.44 5.03 16.64
N GLY A 676 11.76 5.08 15.50
CA GLY A 676 11.85 6.16 14.51
C GLY A 676 12.18 5.61 13.12
N GLU A 677 11.32 5.93 12.14
CA GLU A 677 11.48 5.63 10.70
C GLU A 677 11.69 4.13 10.37
N SER A 678 11.15 3.23 11.20
CA SER A 678 11.19 1.77 10.98
C SER A 678 9.91 1.23 10.33
N TYR A 679 9.98 0.01 9.76
CA TYR A 679 8.80 -0.75 9.33
C TYR A 679 7.73 -0.83 10.43
N THR A 680 8.18 -1.04 11.68
CA THR A 680 7.34 -1.11 12.86
C THR A 680 6.52 0.15 13.06
N ASP A 681 7.14 1.33 12.91
CA ASP A 681 6.51 2.63 13.14
C ASP A 681 5.43 2.92 12.11
N TYR A 682 5.65 2.52 10.86
CA TYR A 682 4.59 2.61 9.86
C TYR A 682 3.40 1.71 10.18
N VAL A 683 3.63 0.43 10.51
CA VAL A 683 2.54 -0.54 10.68
C VAL A 683 1.71 -0.18 11.92
N TYR A 684 2.39 0.09 13.03
CA TYR A 684 1.73 0.25 14.34
C TYR A 684 1.69 1.69 14.86
N GLY A 685 2.20 2.67 14.11
CA GLY A 685 2.15 4.10 14.41
C GLY A 685 3.36 4.67 15.12
N ASP A 686 3.31 5.95 15.47
CA ASP A 686 4.32 6.53 16.37
C ASP A 686 4.29 5.82 17.73
N ASN A 687 5.38 5.99 18.51
CA ASN A 687 5.45 5.45 19.85
C ASN A 687 4.20 5.82 20.66
N SER A 688 3.48 4.80 21.14
CA SER A 688 2.32 5.01 22.00
C SER A 688 2.72 5.66 23.34
N GLU A 689 1.76 6.16 24.10
CA GLU A 689 2.05 6.66 25.45
C GLU A 689 2.60 5.56 26.38
N ASN A 690 2.20 4.30 26.18
CA ASN A 690 2.78 3.17 26.90
C ASN A 690 4.26 2.97 26.55
N GLU A 691 4.59 3.09 25.26
CA GLU A 691 5.94 2.97 24.77
C GLU A 691 6.84 4.10 25.26
N LYS A 692 6.40 5.35 25.06
CA LYS A 692 7.06 6.55 25.59
C LYS A 692 7.29 6.46 27.10
N LYS A 693 6.34 5.90 27.87
CA LYS A 693 6.45 5.77 29.32
C LYS A 693 7.64 4.89 29.74
N TYR A 694 7.81 3.70 29.14
CA TYR A 694 8.94 2.83 29.51
C TYR A 694 10.26 3.37 28.94
N GLN A 695 10.22 3.94 27.73
CA GLN A 695 11.36 4.56 27.05
C GLN A 695 11.95 5.71 27.87
N LYS A 696 11.11 6.67 28.27
CA LYS A 696 11.48 7.78 29.18
C LYS A 696 11.80 7.32 30.60
N GLY A 697 11.50 6.07 30.93
CA GLY A 697 11.82 5.42 32.20
C GLY A 697 13.28 4.95 32.24
N ASN A 698 13.50 3.72 32.69
CA ASN A 698 14.86 3.18 32.82
C ASN A 698 15.56 2.96 31.47
N TYR A 699 14.80 2.83 30.37
CA TYR A 699 15.35 2.41 29.09
C TYR A 699 16.30 3.45 28.47
N TYR A 700 15.90 4.72 28.36
CA TYR A 700 16.79 5.81 27.91
C TYR A 700 17.41 6.57 29.08
N ASN A 701 16.68 6.76 30.19
CA ASN A 701 17.09 7.65 31.28
C ASN A 701 17.75 6.95 32.47
N LEU A 702 17.92 5.62 32.43
CA LEU A 702 18.63 4.82 33.45
C LEU A 702 18.12 5.02 34.90
N THR A 703 16.86 5.43 35.06
CA THR A 703 16.30 5.87 36.34
C THR A 703 16.36 4.79 37.42
N MET A 704 16.02 3.54 37.09
CA MET A 704 16.06 2.43 38.05
C MET A 704 17.49 2.01 38.37
N ALA A 705 18.37 1.96 37.37
CA ALA A 705 19.79 1.67 37.57
C ALA A 705 20.41 2.66 38.58
N LYS A 706 20.17 3.96 38.39
CA LYS A 706 20.65 5.02 39.28
C LYS A 706 20.15 4.83 40.72
N ILE A 707 18.85 4.60 40.93
CA ILE A 707 18.26 4.37 42.26
C ILE A 707 19.01 3.27 43.03
N TYR A 708 19.31 2.15 42.36
CA TYR A 708 20.01 1.04 42.99
C TYR A 708 21.51 1.31 43.20
N TYR A 709 22.20 2.04 42.31
CA TYR A 709 23.58 2.45 42.56
C TYR A 709 23.68 3.42 43.74
N GLU A 710 22.79 4.40 43.86
CA GLU A 710 22.74 5.33 45.00
C GLU A 710 22.50 4.59 46.31
N LYS A 711 21.60 3.60 46.28
CA LYS A 711 21.32 2.74 47.43
C LYS A 711 22.54 1.88 47.80
N ALA A 712 23.21 1.28 46.83
CA ALA A 712 24.46 0.54 47.06
C ALA A 712 25.56 1.44 47.65
N LEU A 713 25.74 2.65 47.11
CA LEU A 713 26.70 3.65 47.58
C LEU A 713 26.46 4.03 49.04
N LYS A 714 25.18 4.26 49.41
CA LYS A 714 24.78 4.62 50.77
C LYS A 714 24.97 3.47 51.76
N MET A 715 24.68 2.23 51.35
CA MET A 715 24.71 1.06 52.24
C MET A 715 26.10 0.43 52.38
N SER A 716 26.97 0.57 51.37
CA SER A 716 28.27 -0.09 51.38
C SER A 716 29.20 0.48 52.46
N LYS A 717 30.04 -0.38 53.03
CA LYS A 717 31.22 0.00 53.82
C LYS A 717 32.53 -0.25 53.06
N ASN A 718 32.45 -0.89 51.89
CA ASN A 718 33.60 -1.22 51.07
C ASN A 718 33.87 -0.07 50.09
N ASN A 719 35.04 0.57 50.23
CA ASN A 719 35.41 1.69 49.36
C ASN A 719 35.47 1.30 47.88
N ASN A 720 35.77 0.05 47.52
CA ASN A 720 35.78 -0.40 46.13
C ASN A 720 34.37 -0.50 45.53
N GLU A 721 33.39 -0.97 46.31
CA GLU A 721 31.99 -0.98 45.89
C GLU A 721 31.44 0.45 45.76
N LYS A 722 31.79 1.33 46.71
CA LYS A 722 31.45 2.75 46.62
C LYS A 722 32.07 3.42 45.39
N ALA A 723 33.33 3.11 45.08
CA ALA A 723 33.99 3.60 43.88
C ALA A 723 33.22 3.20 42.61
N LEU A 724 32.82 1.93 42.51
CA LEU A 724 32.07 1.43 41.36
C LEU A 724 30.67 2.04 41.28
N ALA A 725 29.96 2.14 42.40
CA ALA A 725 28.65 2.79 42.44
C ALA A 725 28.74 4.28 42.06
N SER A 726 29.74 5.01 42.55
CA SER A 726 29.96 6.42 42.18
C SER A 726 30.27 6.59 40.70
N LEU A 727 31.11 5.74 40.11
CA LEU A 727 31.38 5.76 38.67
C LEU A 727 30.09 5.50 37.87
N MET A 728 29.31 4.49 38.24
CA MET A 728 28.09 4.17 37.51
C MET A 728 26.96 5.20 37.71
N ILE A 729 26.90 5.91 38.84
CA ILE A 729 25.97 7.06 39.01
C ILE A 729 26.36 8.18 38.06
N PHE A 730 27.65 8.44 37.87
CA PHE A 730 28.12 9.39 36.86
C PHE A 730 27.64 8.97 35.46
N GLU A 731 27.85 7.71 35.06
CA GLU A 731 27.38 7.20 33.76
C GLU A 731 25.86 7.39 33.60
N CYS A 732 25.09 7.04 34.63
CA CYS A 732 23.64 7.23 34.60
C CYS A 732 23.24 8.69 34.42
N ASN A 733 23.90 9.62 35.12
CA ASN A 733 23.63 11.04 35.01
C ASN A 733 24.03 11.60 33.63
N TYR A 734 25.17 11.16 33.09
CA TYR A 734 25.69 11.58 31.79
C TYR A 734 24.70 11.19 30.68
N TYR A 735 24.35 9.91 30.58
CA TYR A 735 23.44 9.46 29.53
C TYR A 735 22.01 9.96 29.71
N ASN A 736 21.53 10.10 30.95
CA ASN A 736 20.23 10.75 31.20
C ASN A 736 20.21 12.21 30.74
N HIS A 737 21.31 12.95 30.87
CA HIS A 737 21.39 14.32 30.36
C HIS A 737 21.22 14.33 28.84
N TYR A 738 22.01 13.52 28.13
CA TYR A 738 21.99 13.49 26.66
C TYR A 738 20.75 12.82 26.06
N ALA A 739 20.06 11.95 26.79
CA ALA A 739 18.76 11.43 26.37
C ALA A 739 17.66 12.51 26.31
N ASN A 740 17.87 13.66 26.96
CA ASN A 740 16.91 14.76 27.00
C ASN A 740 17.37 16.00 26.20
N VAL A 741 18.57 16.00 25.63
CA VAL A 741 19.10 17.12 24.83
C VAL A 741 18.79 16.87 23.36
N VAL A 742 18.11 17.82 22.71
CA VAL A 742 17.57 17.64 21.35
C VAL A 742 18.43 18.37 20.30
N SER A 743 19.33 19.27 20.69
CA SER A 743 20.23 19.97 19.75
C SER A 743 21.56 20.41 20.37
N THR A 744 22.54 20.70 19.51
CA THR A 744 23.83 21.29 19.91
C THR A 744 23.68 22.65 20.60
N GLU A 745 22.68 23.45 20.21
CA GLU A 745 22.40 24.73 20.86
C GLU A 745 21.86 24.56 22.30
N GLU A 746 21.08 23.51 22.54
CA GLU A 746 20.61 23.18 23.88
C GLU A 746 21.76 22.70 24.77
N GLU A 747 22.68 21.91 24.22
CA GLU A 747 23.90 21.49 24.91
C GLU A 747 24.79 22.70 25.29
N GLU A 748 24.99 23.65 24.38
CA GLU A 748 25.77 24.87 24.67
C GLU A 748 25.17 25.70 25.81
N LYS A 749 23.83 25.75 25.90
CA LYS A 749 23.11 26.50 26.94
C LYS A 749 23.07 25.75 28.27
N ASN A 750 23.07 24.42 28.23
CA ASN A 750 22.95 23.56 29.40
C ASN A 750 23.96 22.41 29.34
N PRO A 751 25.28 22.67 29.47
CA PRO A 751 26.28 21.62 29.39
C PRO A 751 26.18 20.67 30.59
N PHE A 752 26.49 19.40 30.37
CA PHE A 752 26.53 18.40 31.43
C PHE A 752 27.54 18.79 32.53
N LYS A 753 27.12 18.70 33.79
CA LYS A 753 27.96 18.96 34.97
C LYS A 753 28.11 17.69 35.79
N ALA A 754 29.35 17.27 36.02
CA ALA A 754 29.61 16.10 36.85
C ALA A 754 29.16 16.30 38.30
N GLY A 755 28.56 15.25 38.85
CA GLY A 755 28.17 15.20 40.26
C GLY A 755 29.35 14.95 41.20
N LYS A 756 29.06 15.06 42.50
CA LYS A 756 30.02 14.78 43.60
C LYS A 756 30.57 13.35 43.52
N GLU A 757 29.84 12.44 42.91
CA GLU A 757 30.20 11.03 42.75
C GLU A 757 31.47 10.89 41.92
N LEU A 758 31.60 11.65 40.84
CA LEU A 758 32.81 11.66 40.02
C LEU A 758 33.99 12.30 40.78
N VAL A 759 33.73 13.40 41.48
CA VAL A 759 34.74 14.05 42.33
C VAL A 759 35.26 13.08 43.40
N ASN A 760 34.36 12.34 44.07
CA ASN A 760 34.72 11.33 45.05
C ASN A 760 35.48 10.15 44.42
N PHE A 761 35.17 9.77 43.18
CA PHE A 761 35.90 8.74 42.45
C PHE A 761 37.39 9.10 42.30
N TYR A 762 37.71 10.34 41.93
CA TYR A 762 39.09 10.82 41.77
C TYR A 762 39.78 11.27 43.08
N SER A 763 39.03 11.60 44.13
CA SER A 763 39.60 12.08 45.40
C SER A 763 39.60 11.03 46.51
N VAL A 764 38.44 10.48 46.84
CA VAL A 764 38.21 9.56 47.97
C VAL A 764 38.58 8.12 47.60
N TYR A 765 38.29 7.70 46.36
CA TYR A 765 38.41 6.29 45.95
C TYR A 765 39.65 5.96 45.10
N LYS A 766 40.61 6.88 45.00
CA LYS A 766 41.81 6.77 44.14
C LYS A 766 42.70 5.55 44.37
N THR A 767 42.62 4.90 45.53
CA THR A 767 43.44 3.72 45.86
C THR A 767 42.73 2.39 45.56
N THR A 768 41.44 2.44 45.19
CA THR A 768 40.62 1.24 44.98
C THR A 768 40.98 0.51 43.68
N PRO A 769 40.82 -0.82 43.62
CA PRO A 769 40.93 -1.59 42.37
C PRO A 769 40.08 -1.03 41.22
N THR A 770 38.83 -0.64 41.49
CA THR A 770 37.93 -0.02 40.50
C THR A 770 38.55 1.24 39.92
N PHE A 771 39.07 2.14 40.76
CA PHE A 771 39.73 3.35 40.27
C PHE A 771 40.93 3.02 39.39
N LYS A 772 41.80 2.10 39.84
CA LYS A 772 42.99 1.69 39.06
C LYS A 772 42.62 1.14 37.69
N LYS A 773 41.48 0.45 37.57
CA LYS A 773 41.02 -0.13 36.31
C LYS A 773 40.37 0.89 35.37
N TYR A 774 39.62 1.85 35.89
CA TYR A 774 38.70 2.67 35.09
C TYR A 774 39.01 4.18 35.06
N ASN A 775 40.02 4.65 35.79
CA ASN A 775 40.44 6.05 35.64
C ASN A 775 40.92 6.31 34.19
N CYS A 776 40.48 7.43 33.62
CA CYS A 776 41.02 7.92 32.35
C CYS A 776 41.00 9.46 32.29
N PRO A 777 41.82 10.10 31.43
CA PRO A 777 41.87 11.56 31.33
C PRO A 777 40.55 12.19 30.86
N LEU A 778 39.82 11.54 29.95
CA LEU A 778 38.53 12.04 29.43
C LEU A 778 37.48 12.12 30.53
N LEU A 779 37.42 11.09 31.38
CA LEU A 779 36.52 11.07 32.53
C LEU A 779 36.90 12.14 33.57
N GLN A 780 38.19 12.41 33.77
CA GLN A 780 38.65 13.45 34.69
C GLN A 780 38.31 14.87 34.22
N ALA A 781 38.22 15.08 32.89
CA ALA A 781 37.95 16.39 32.31
C ALA A 781 36.59 16.96 32.75
N PHE A 782 35.61 16.13 33.09
CA PHE A 782 34.30 16.58 33.58
C PHE A 782 34.31 17.22 34.98
N ILE A 783 35.44 17.18 35.70
CA ILE A 783 35.58 17.78 37.04
C ILE A 783 36.04 19.24 36.97
N ASN A 784 36.67 19.65 35.86
CA ASN A 784 37.24 20.98 35.64
C ASN A 784 36.36 21.79 34.71
#